data_AF-A0A2D9VQB8-F1
#
_entry.id   AF-A0A2D9VQB8-F1
#
_cell.length_a   1.000
_cell.length_b   1.000
_cell.length_c   1.000
_cell.angle_alpha   90.00
_cell.angle_beta   90.00
_cell.angle_gamma   90.00
#
_symmetry.space_group_name_H-M   'P 1'
#
loop_
_entity.id
_entity.type
_entity.pdbx_description
1 polymer ?
#
loop_
_entity_poly.entity_id
_entity_poly.type
_entity_poly.pdbx_seq_one_letter_code
_entity_poly.pdbx_strand_id
1 'polypeptide(L)'
;MELNIEPIDLKRNALRTMENVLLDKMQLAQKIAQKNNSDIILTGILPTVRKHDLRFENITNNQRYFDLCNAISASRGEKYKIRISGIDELIFQHDSPLIEGCNTGFQFHLQIKPKIFHHIYNIAQLIAAPVLATSVNSPMLFGKRLWNETRIAVFQQATDTRIIGNYHLESLPRVTFGNQWLKKSLIEIFKEDITRYKILLKSLTQQKYRNPNLNTPKLNALTLHNSTVYRWNRPCYGIYKNKPSIRIENRMLPSGPTIIDEIANSTFWLGLLMFYKNSPIDHLEKVMEFDDARINFYTAAQQGIDATLRWFGKRIEVRKLILNELIPKAAIGLSSIKINPKDIDKYLNIIKERTHSRKNGSRWIIDSYDLLRKKYSKQNALTTITSDMIRYQNQNKPVHKWDIPKHSIAINNPSKLLIEECMDRDINSINQDDIFELAYQINNWYKKNYMVVVNKTGHITGILDKDILNNNKNITNRKKIIIKNIMRKRPVTIKPDITIKDALFIMNKNNTTMLPVVEDKLFIGIIQKENLLQYESHEKKQSITSELSNNYDRIIGNYHSNNEKTIIFTAAIHGNEKSGVVALNRFFKDIKMLDLKIEGTVIGIIGNINALTKNVRFIDVDMNRIWGRKEEPKKPNSEEKELLILKSLLNNIISLKNKKNICIIDLHNTSSSNGVFTIVNNKKEAQLASSLKIPVINNLLQKVKGSFAAYYHSKKVNTIVFEGGAIGDPAAVNNHEVGIWKILEKKGFIKSESIPEKISQNANKMSQFAKKIKGNYAVKYIHKIKQEDEFLMNPNMLNFQKIKEGETIGHDIRGVIQSPNSGYLLMPLYQNQGTEGFYIIDYI
;
A
#
# COMPACT_ATOMS: atom_id res chain seq x y z
N MET A 1 -2.52 6.24 -20.45
CA MET A 1 -3.25 5.10 -21.06
C MET A 1 -4.73 5.44 -21.06
N GLU A 2 -5.47 5.11 -22.11
CA GLU A 2 -6.92 5.32 -22.20
C GLU A 2 -7.59 4.05 -22.74
N LEU A 3 -8.69 3.63 -22.12
CA LEU A 3 -9.47 2.48 -22.58
C LEU A 3 -10.71 2.97 -23.33
N ASN A 4 -10.67 2.90 -24.66
CA ASN A 4 -11.80 3.20 -25.51
C ASN A 4 -12.60 1.93 -25.85
N ILE A 5 -13.93 2.06 -25.83
CA ILE A 5 -14.87 1.00 -26.19
C ILE A 5 -15.69 1.42 -27.42
N GLU A 6 -16.08 0.44 -28.22
CA GLU A 6 -17.00 0.67 -29.34
C GLU A 6 -18.38 1.11 -28.83
N PRO A 7 -19.14 1.89 -29.61
CA PRO A 7 -20.49 2.30 -29.22
C PRO A 7 -21.41 1.10 -28.95
N ILE A 8 -22.06 1.12 -27.79
CA ILE A 8 -23.03 0.10 -27.37
C ILE A 8 -24.44 0.64 -27.58
N ASP A 9 -25.29 -0.11 -28.28
CA ASP A 9 -26.71 0.21 -28.40
C ASP A 9 -27.37 0.23 -27.02
N LEU A 10 -28.18 1.26 -26.74
CA LEU A 10 -28.89 1.41 -25.48
C LEU A 10 -30.09 0.44 -25.38
N LYS A 11 -29.78 -0.85 -25.25
CA LYS A 11 -30.71 -1.99 -25.10
C LYS A 11 -30.74 -2.47 -23.64
N ARG A 12 -31.59 -3.45 -23.36
CA ARG A 12 -31.85 -4.02 -22.02
C ARG A 12 -30.61 -4.29 -21.17
N ASN A 13 -29.52 -4.81 -21.74
CA ASN A 13 -28.32 -5.21 -21.01
C ASN A 13 -27.12 -4.26 -21.22
N ALA A 14 -27.33 -3.07 -21.79
CA ALA A 14 -26.25 -2.18 -22.24
C ALA A 14 -25.23 -1.84 -21.14
N LEU A 15 -25.68 -1.59 -19.91
CA LEU A 15 -24.83 -1.24 -18.77
C LEU A 15 -23.91 -2.40 -18.36
N ARG A 16 -24.46 -3.62 -18.27
CA ARG A 16 -23.68 -4.83 -17.96
C ARG A 16 -22.71 -5.18 -19.08
N THR A 17 -23.12 -5.02 -20.34
CA THR A 17 -22.21 -5.18 -21.48
C THR A 17 -21.04 -4.21 -21.39
N MET A 18 -21.30 -2.95 -21.02
CA MET A 18 -20.25 -1.96 -20.84
C MET A 18 -19.30 -2.32 -19.70
N GLU A 19 -19.82 -2.75 -18.54
CA GLU A 19 -19.01 -3.24 -17.40
C GLU A 19 -18.07 -4.37 -17.85
N ASN A 20 -18.61 -5.39 -18.54
CA ASN A 20 -17.84 -6.54 -18.99
C ASN A 20 -16.74 -6.15 -19.99
N VAL A 21 -17.05 -5.31 -20.99
CA VAL A 21 -16.06 -4.87 -21.99
C VAL A 21 -14.93 -4.08 -21.34
N LEU A 22 -15.24 -3.23 -20.35
CA LEU A 22 -14.21 -2.50 -19.61
C LEU A 22 -13.36 -3.44 -18.75
N LEU A 23 -13.96 -4.43 -18.10
CA LEU A 23 -13.25 -5.45 -17.33
C LEU A 23 -12.29 -6.25 -18.21
N ASP A 24 -12.74 -6.72 -19.38
CA ASP A 24 -11.92 -7.49 -20.32
C ASP A 24 -10.72 -6.67 -20.81
N LYS A 25 -10.95 -5.40 -21.18
CA LYS A 25 -9.89 -4.48 -21.60
C LYS A 25 -8.92 -4.15 -20.48
N MET A 26 -9.42 -3.95 -19.27
CA MET A 26 -8.57 -3.71 -18.09
C MET A 26 -7.73 -4.93 -17.78
N GLN A 27 -8.29 -6.14 -17.82
CA GLN A 27 -7.57 -7.38 -17.60
C GLN A 27 -6.45 -7.58 -18.63
N LEU A 28 -6.72 -7.28 -19.91
CA LEU A 28 -5.70 -7.29 -20.95
C LEU A 28 -4.56 -6.30 -20.65
N ALA A 29 -4.91 -5.06 -20.29
CA ALA A 29 -3.92 -4.04 -19.96
C ALA A 29 -3.09 -4.43 -18.72
N GLN A 30 -3.73 -4.97 -17.68
CA GLN A 30 -3.07 -5.44 -16.46
C GLN A 30 -2.10 -6.58 -16.75
N LYS A 31 -2.48 -7.55 -17.59
CA LYS A 31 -1.60 -8.65 -17.98
C LYS A 31 -0.34 -8.15 -18.69
N ILE A 32 -0.44 -7.07 -19.48
CA ILE A 32 0.72 -6.45 -20.15
C ILE A 32 1.56 -5.64 -19.15
N ALA A 33 0.92 -4.89 -18.25
CA ALA A 33 1.61 -4.11 -17.23
C ALA A 33 2.42 -5.02 -16.28
N GLN A 34 1.85 -6.16 -15.88
CA GLN A 34 2.51 -7.13 -15.00
C GLN A 34 3.78 -7.72 -15.62
N LYS A 35 3.84 -7.91 -16.95
CA LYS A 35 5.08 -8.31 -17.65
C LYS A 35 6.22 -7.30 -17.47
N ASN A 36 5.89 -6.06 -17.15
CA ASN A 36 6.82 -4.95 -16.92
C ASN A 36 6.88 -4.56 -15.43
N ASN A 37 6.54 -5.46 -14.50
CA ASN A 37 6.52 -5.20 -13.05
C ASN A 37 5.73 -3.94 -12.66
N SER A 38 4.64 -3.67 -13.37
CA SER A 38 3.81 -2.48 -13.19
C SER A 38 2.35 -2.86 -12.95
N ASP A 39 1.66 -2.05 -12.16
CA ASP A 39 0.22 -2.14 -11.95
C ASP A 39 -0.51 -0.94 -12.60
N ILE A 40 -1.81 -1.13 -12.83
CA ILE A 40 -2.70 -0.09 -13.36
C ILE A 40 -3.69 0.31 -12.27
N ILE A 41 -3.83 1.61 -12.06
CA ILE A 41 -4.73 2.19 -11.07
C ILE A 41 -5.73 3.16 -11.72
N LEU A 42 -6.99 3.04 -11.33
CA LEU A 42 -8.10 3.92 -11.67
C LEU A 42 -8.28 4.92 -10.53
N THR A 43 -7.91 6.17 -10.77
CA THR A 43 -8.01 7.24 -9.76
C THR A 43 -8.03 8.59 -10.44
N GLY A 44 -8.84 9.54 -9.95
CA GLY A 44 -8.89 10.88 -10.54
C GLY A 44 -7.51 11.57 -10.48
N ILE A 45 -6.87 11.57 -9.30
CA ILE A 45 -5.47 11.96 -9.15
C ILE A 45 -4.79 10.88 -8.31
N LEU A 46 -3.62 10.44 -8.73
CA LEU A 46 -2.84 9.45 -8.00
C LEU A 46 -2.39 10.03 -6.64
N PRO A 47 -2.73 9.42 -5.49
CA PRO A 47 -2.37 9.98 -4.18
C PRO A 47 -0.87 10.19 -3.99
N THR A 48 -0.05 9.35 -4.62
CA THR A 48 1.42 9.39 -4.59
C THR A 48 2.05 10.25 -5.69
N VAL A 49 1.27 10.93 -6.54
CA VAL A 49 1.81 11.79 -7.61
C VAL A 49 2.67 12.90 -7.03
N ARG A 50 3.76 13.22 -7.73
CA ARG A 50 4.76 14.20 -7.35
C ARG A 50 4.85 15.28 -8.42
N LYS A 51 5.44 16.42 -8.04
CA LYS A 51 5.73 17.48 -9.01
C LYS A 51 6.71 16.99 -10.08
N HIS A 52 7.73 16.22 -9.66
CA HIS A 52 8.73 15.64 -10.57
C HIS A 52 8.13 14.70 -11.63
N ASP A 53 7.02 14.00 -11.32
CA ASP A 53 6.38 13.10 -12.28
C ASP A 53 5.79 13.86 -13.48
N LEU A 54 5.57 15.18 -13.35
CA LEU A 54 4.89 16.05 -14.32
C LEU A 54 5.89 16.85 -15.19
N ARG A 55 6.99 16.20 -15.58
CA ARG A 55 8.03 16.75 -16.47
C ARG A 55 7.82 16.31 -17.92
N PHE A 56 8.29 17.13 -18.87
CA PHE A 56 8.18 16.83 -20.30
C PHE A 56 8.84 15.49 -20.69
N GLU A 57 9.85 15.03 -19.95
CA GLU A 57 10.46 13.71 -20.13
C GLU A 57 9.45 12.55 -19.99
N ASN A 58 8.40 12.74 -19.20
CA ASN A 58 7.36 11.73 -18.93
C ASN A 58 6.12 11.88 -19.83
N ILE A 59 6.11 12.85 -20.76
CA ILE A 59 4.99 13.00 -21.69
C ILE A 59 4.99 11.87 -22.71
N THR A 60 3.81 11.42 -23.11
CA THR A 60 3.71 10.47 -24.24
C THR A 60 4.29 11.12 -25.49
N ASN A 61 5.17 10.42 -26.19
CA ASN A 61 5.84 10.93 -27.39
C ASN A 61 4.86 11.07 -28.58
N ASN A 62 4.08 12.14 -28.56
CA ASN A 62 3.12 12.51 -29.59
C ASN A 62 3.23 14.01 -29.85
N GLN A 63 3.56 14.38 -31.08
CA GLN A 63 3.78 15.77 -31.50
C GLN A 63 2.62 16.69 -31.12
N ARG A 64 1.38 16.20 -31.19
CA ARG A 64 0.18 16.97 -30.83
C ARG A 64 0.22 17.48 -29.39
N TYR A 65 0.75 16.69 -28.45
CA TYR A 65 0.82 17.10 -27.04
C TYR A 65 1.85 18.22 -26.84
N PHE A 66 3.01 18.11 -27.48
CA PHE A 66 4.01 19.17 -27.48
C PHE A 66 3.48 20.46 -28.11
N ASP A 67 2.83 20.36 -29.27
CA ASP A 67 2.23 21.51 -29.97
C ASP A 67 1.16 22.20 -29.09
N LEU A 68 0.34 21.41 -28.39
CA LEU A 68 -0.68 21.94 -27.48
C LEU A 68 -0.04 22.65 -26.27
N CYS A 69 0.96 22.05 -25.63
CA CYS A 69 1.68 22.68 -24.54
C CYS A 69 2.31 24.01 -24.98
N ASN A 70 2.96 24.02 -26.14
CA ASN A 70 3.57 25.22 -26.72
C ASN A 70 2.53 26.29 -27.03
N ALA A 71 1.39 25.92 -27.61
CA ALA A 71 0.31 26.86 -27.93
C ALA A 71 -0.32 27.49 -26.68
N ILE A 72 -0.55 26.70 -25.61
CA ILE A 72 -1.08 27.21 -24.34
C ILE A 72 -0.05 28.13 -23.68
N SER A 73 1.22 27.74 -23.62
CA SER A 73 2.29 28.56 -23.04
C SER A 73 2.51 29.87 -23.79
N ALA A 74 2.51 29.84 -25.12
CA ALA A 74 2.59 31.04 -25.95
C ALA A 74 1.39 31.97 -25.72
N SER A 75 0.19 31.43 -25.48
CA SER A 75 -1.00 32.24 -25.21
C SER A 75 -1.01 32.85 -23.79
N ARG A 76 -0.38 32.20 -22.80
CA ARG A 76 -0.41 32.62 -21.40
C ARG A 76 0.68 33.64 -21.07
N GLY A 77 1.90 33.47 -21.61
CA GLY A 77 3.02 34.40 -21.47
C GLY A 77 3.84 34.33 -20.16
N GLU A 78 3.30 33.78 -19.06
CA GLU A 78 4.00 33.62 -17.77
C GLU A 78 4.01 32.16 -17.25
N LYS A 79 4.85 31.88 -16.24
CA LYS A 79 4.83 30.62 -15.50
C LYS A 79 3.46 30.36 -14.88
N TYR A 80 3.06 29.08 -14.84
CA TYR A 80 1.76 28.64 -14.35
C TYR A 80 1.73 28.70 -12.82
N LYS A 81 1.12 29.76 -12.26
CA LYS A 81 0.82 29.85 -10.83
C LYS A 81 -0.50 29.13 -10.54
N ILE A 82 -0.45 28.09 -9.74
CA ILE A 82 -1.62 27.34 -9.28
C ILE A 82 -1.81 27.57 -7.79
N ARG A 83 -3.04 27.88 -7.40
CA ARG A 83 -3.48 28.00 -6.01
C ARG A 83 -4.77 27.23 -5.81
N ILE A 84 -4.71 26.19 -4.99
CA ILE A 84 -5.86 25.38 -4.62
C ILE A 84 -5.92 25.34 -3.10
N SER A 85 -7.08 25.71 -2.55
CA SER A 85 -7.34 25.71 -1.12
C SER A 85 -8.35 24.61 -0.78
N GLY A 86 -8.02 23.78 0.20
CA GLY A 86 -8.90 22.81 0.84
C GLY A 86 -8.61 22.75 2.34
N ILE A 87 -8.53 21.54 2.91
CA ILE A 87 -8.08 21.38 4.31
C ILE A 87 -6.62 21.84 4.44
N ASP A 88 -5.81 21.49 3.44
CA ASP A 88 -4.48 22.05 3.26
C ASP A 88 -4.50 23.11 2.14
N GLU A 89 -3.48 23.95 2.05
CA GLU A 89 -3.27 24.85 0.90
C GLU A 89 -2.13 24.34 0.02
N LEU A 90 -2.31 24.45 -1.29
CA LEU A 90 -1.28 24.21 -2.29
C LEU A 90 -1.13 25.46 -3.19
N ILE A 91 0.03 26.10 -3.09
CA ILE A 91 0.48 27.15 -4.00
C ILE A 91 1.78 26.68 -4.63
N PHE A 92 1.82 26.60 -5.96
CA PHE A 92 3.07 26.25 -6.66
C PHE A 92 3.13 26.87 -8.06
N GLN A 93 4.36 26.91 -8.58
CA GLN A 93 4.65 27.31 -9.94
C GLN A 93 5.14 26.11 -10.75
N HIS A 94 4.77 26.12 -12.03
CA HIS A 94 5.22 25.15 -13.01
C HIS A 94 5.45 25.83 -14.36
N ASP A 95 6.30 25.24 -15.19
CA ASP A 95 6.73 25.85 -16.46
C ASP A 95 5.87 25.41 -17.66
N SER A 96 4.86 24.56 -17.42
CA SER A 96 4.08 23.92 -18.48
C SER A 96 2.64 23.57 -18.04
N PRO A 97 1.67 23.53 -18.98
CA PRO A 97 0.33 22.97 -18.77
C PRO A 97 0.32 21.50 -18.35
N LEU A 98 1.46 20.80 -18.49
CA LEU A 98 1.60 19.37 -18.22
C LEU A 98 1.20 18.94 -16.81
N ILE A 99 1.03 19.89 -15.88
CA ILE A 99 0.40 19.64 -14.58
C ILE A 99 -0.93 18.90 -14.74
N GLU A 100 -1.68 19.20 -15.80
CA GLU A 100 -2.94 18.52 -16.13
C GLU A 100 -2.77 17.01 -16.34
N GLY A 101 -1.57 16.55 -16.67
CA GLY A 101 -1.24 15.13 -16.83
C GLY A 101 -1.42 14.27 -15.58
N CYS A 102 -1.60 14.86 -14.39
CA CYS A 102 -2.00 14.10 -13.20
C CYS A 102 -3.50 13.75 -13.14
N ASN A 103 -4.32 14.36 -14.00
CA ASN A 103 -5.77 14.17 -14.00
C ASN A 103 -6.16 12.99 -14.89
N THR A 104 -6.95 12.07 -14.35
CA THR A 104 -7.61 11.03 -15.15
C THR A 104 -9.13 11.08 -14.94
N GLY A 105 -9.91 10.71 -15.96
CA GLY A 105 -11.36 10.80 -15.92
C GLY A 105 -12.03 9.60 -16.55
N PHE A 106 -13.30 9.38 -16.20
CA PHE A 106 -14.17 8.43 -16.86
C PHE A 106 -15.15 9.20 -17.75
N GLN A 107 -15.02 9.05 -19.07
CA GLN A 107 -15.81 9.84 -20.02
C GLN A 107 -16.98 9.00 -20.56
N PHE A 108 -18.21 9.43 -20.27
CA PHE A 108 -19.42 8.72 -20.70
C PHE A 108 -20.10 9.47 -21.85
N HIS A 109 -20.25 8.80 -23.00
CA HIS A 109 -20.81 9.40 -24.20
C HIS A 109 -22.23 8.91 -24.45
N LEU A 110 -23.16 9.84 -24.68
CA LEU A 110 -24.53 9.53 -25.06
C LEU A 110 -24.85 10.18 -26.40
N GLN A 111 -25.25 9.37 -27.38
CA GLN A 111 -25.69 9.86 -28.68
C GLN A 111 -27.12 10.39 -28.60
N ILE A 112 -27.33 11.62 -29.09
CA ILE A 112 -28.60 12.34 -28.98
C ILE A 112 -29.10 12.80 -30.34
N LYS A 113 -30.43 12.81 -30.52
CA LYS A 113 -31.06 13.36 -31.73
C LYS A 113 -30.87 14.90 -31.76
N PRO A 114 -30.46 15.50 -32.89
CA PRO A 114 -30.17 16.94 -32.96
C PRO A 114 -31.31 17.84 -32.47
N LYS A 115 -32.56 17.50 -32.77
CA LYS A 115 -33.76 18.30 -32.44
C LYS A 115 -33.94 18.55 -30.94
N ILE A 116 -33.55 17.59 -30.10
CA ILE A 116 -33.72 17.67 -28.63
C ILE A 116 -32.40 17.95 -27.90
N PHE A 117 -31.32 18.22 -28.64
CA PHE A 117 -29.99 18.30 -28.03
C PHE A 117 -29.90 19.38 -26.95
N HIS A 118 -30.47 20.57 -27.19
CA HIS A 118 -30.43 21.68 -26.22
C HIS A 118 -31.08 21.30 -24.88
N HIS A 119 -32.25 20.66 -24.94
CA HIS A 119 -32.98 20.21 -23.76
C HIS A 119 -32.20 19.15 -22.98
N ILE A 120 -31.68 18.12 -23.66
CA ILE A 120 -30.87 17.08 -23.01
C ILE A 120 -29.57 17.64 -22.43
N TYR A 121 -28.93 18.58 -23.13
CA TYR A 121 -27.73 19.24 -22.63
C TYR A 121 -28.00 20.04 -21.35
N ASN A 122 -29.09 20.81 -21.31
CA ASN A 122 -29.48 21.54 -20.10
C ASN A 122 -29.78 20.58 -18.94
N ILE A 123 -30.44 19.45 -19.18
CA ILE A 123 -30.63 18.42 -18.15
C ILE A 123 -29.28 17.87 -17.68
N ALA A 124 -28.34 17.58 -18.59
CA ALA A 124 -27.01 17.09 -18.22
C ALA A 124 -26.26 18.08 -17.32
N GLN A 125 -26.46 19.38 -17.51
CA GLN A 125 -25.92 20.43 -16.64
C GLN A 125 -26.65 20.50 -15.29
N LEU A 126 -27.98 20.44 -15.29
CA LEU A 126 -28.81 20.41 -14.07
C LEU A 126 -28.35 19.31 -13.10
N ILE A 127 -28.19 18.09 -13.61
CA ILE A 127 -27.88 16.91 -12.79
C ILE A 127 -26.38 16.77 -12.48
N ALA A 128 -25.52 17.65 -13.01
CA ALA A 128 -24.08 17.52 -12.90
C ALA A 128 -23.60 17.49 -11.45
N ALA A 129 -24.12 18.42 -10.62
CA ALA A 129 -23.73 18.55 -9.22
C ALA A 129 -24.10 17.34 -8.34
N PRO A 130 -25.36 16.86 -8.29
CA PRO A 130 -25.69 15.70 -7.45
C PRO A 130 -25.01 14.42 -7.92
N VAL A 131 -24.81 14.23 -9.22
CA VAL A 131 -24.03 13.09 -9.73
C VAL A 131 -22.58 13.20 -9.28
N LEU A 132 -21.93 14.37 -9.48
CA LEU A 132 -20.54 14.56 -9.11
C LEU A 132 -20.30 14.35 -7.61
N ALA A 133 -21.17 14.87 -6.74
CA ALA A 133 -21.05 14.81 -5.28
C ALA A 133 -20.82 13.38 -4.74
N THR A 134 -21.48 12.38 -5.32
CA THR A 134 -21.32 10.96 -4.93
C THR A 134 -20.21 10.24 -5.70
N SER A 135 -19.73 10.82 -6.80
CA SER A 135 -18.72 10.22 -7.69
C SER A 135 -17.28 10.66 -7.41
N VAL A 136 -17.06 11.73 -6.63
CA VAL A 136 -15.74 12.33 -6.39
C VAL A 136 -14.65 11.32 -5.97
N ASN A 137 -13.47 11.41 -6.59
CA ASN A 137 -12.34 10.48 -6.38
C ASN A 137 -10.95 11.12 -6.61
N SER A 138 -10.76 12.41 -6.26
CA SER A 138 -9.44 13.06 -6.36
C SER A 138 -9.18 14.07 -5.24
N PRO A 139 -9.17 13.65 -3.96
CA PRO A 139 -9.05 14.58 -2.85
C PRO A 139 -7.63 15.13 -2.60
N MET A 140 -6.62 14.59 -3.27
CA MET A 140 -5.22 14.86 -2.96
C MET A 140 -4.39 15.18 -4.21
N LEU A 141 -3.46 16.12 -4.05
CA LEU A 141 -2.41 16.43 -5.02
C LEU A 141 -1.11 16.74 -4.27
N PHE A 142 0.01 16.12 -4.67
CA PHE A 142 1.31 16.22 -3.97
C PHE A 142 1.21 15.93 -2.46
N GLY A 143 0.28 15.04 -2.11
CA GLY A 143 -0.07 14.66 -0.75
C GLY A 143 -0.62 15.80 0.12
N LYS A 144 -1.24 16.82 -0.48
CA LYS A 144 -2.05 17.85 0.20
C LYS A 144 -3.53 17.50 0.04
N ARG A 145 -4.33 17.64 1.10
CA ARG A 145 -5.78 17.44 1.11
C ARG A 145 -6.48 18.70 0.59
N LEU A 146 -7.04 18.62 -0.60
CA LEU A 146 -7.58 19.77 -1.33
C LEU A 146 -9.11 19.64 -1.50
N TRP A 147 -9.63 19.84 -2.70
CA TRP A 147 -11.06 19.63 -2.99
C TRP A 147 -11.33 18.14 -3.08
N ASN A 148 -12.55 17.70 -2.76
CA ASN A 148 -12.93 16.30 -2.97
C ASN A 148 -12.72 15.85 -4.44
N GLU A 149 -12.97 16.75 -5.40
CA GLU A 149 -12.60 16.55 -6.80
C GLU A 149 -11.60 17.61 -7.28
N THR A 150 -10.35 17.49 -6.86
CA THR A 150 -9.26 18.44 -7.15
C THR A 150 -8.95 18.57 -8.64
N ARG A 151 -9.23 17.53 -9.46
CA ARG A 151 -9.06 17.61 -10.92
C ARG A 151 -9.76 18.80 -11.54
N ILE A 152 -10.94 19.18 -11.03
CA ILE A 152 -11.71 20.32 -11.56
C ILE A 152 -10.87 21.59 -11.45
N ALA A 153 -10.31 21.86 -10.27
CA ALA A 153 -9.50 23.05 -10.01
C ALA A 153 -8.16 23.00 -10.77
N VAL A 154 -7.48 21.85 -10.79
CA VAL A 154 -6.20 21.68 -11.50
C VAL A 154 -6.38 21.95 -12.98
N PHE A 155 -7.37 21.32 -13.62
CA PHE A 155 -7.56 21.45 -15.06
C PHE A 155 -7.89 22.90 -15.44
N GLN A 156 -8.75 23.55 -14.66
CA GLN A 156 -9.11 24.96 -14.86
C GLN A 156 -7.91 25.90 -14.82
N GLN A 157 -7.02 25.73 -13.84
CA GLN A 157 -5.87 26.64 -13.68
C GLN A 157 -4.70 26.30 -14.61
N ALA A 158 -4.47 25.01 -14.90
CA ALA A 158 -3.37 24.53 -15.74
C ALA A 158 -3.54 24.89 -17.22
N THR A 159 -4.78 24.95 -17.71
CA THR A 159 -5.09 25.31 -19.12
C THR A 159 -5.64 26.72 -19.27
N ASP A 160 -5.54 27.52 -18.20
CA ASP A 160 -5.93 28.92 -18.26
C ASP A 160 -4.98 29.69 -19.19
N THR A 161 -5.54 30.23 -20.26
CA THR A 161 -4.82 30.99 -21.31
C THR A 161 -5.11 32.49 -21.21
N ARG A 162 -5.81 32.92 -20.16
CA ARG A 162 -6.09 34.34 -19.92
C ARG A 162 -4.80 35.05 -19.54
N ILE A 163 -4.54 36.17 -20.20
CA ILE A 163 -3.42 37.05 -19.86
C ILE A 163 -3.87 37.90 -18.67
N ILE A 164 -3.16 37.78 -17.56
CA ILE A 164 -3.41 38.59 -16.36
C ILE A 164 -2.69 39.93 -16.58
N GLY A 165 -3.40 40.93 -17.11
CA GLY A 165 -2.92 42.31 -17.22
C GLY A 165 -3.41 43.19 -16.06
N ASN A 166 -3.04 44.47 -16.08
CA ASN A 166 -3.50 45.45 -15.08
C ASN A 166 -5.00 45.79 -15.16
N TYR A 167 -5.69 45.34 -16.21
CA TYR A 167 -7.12 45.55 -16.44
C TYR A 167 -7.87 44.22 -16.51
N HIS A 168 -9.06 44.15 -15.91
CA HIS A 168 -9.93 42.98 -15.99
C HIS A 168 -10.57 42.88 -17.37
N LEU A 169 -10.05 42.00 -18.22
CA LEU A 169 -10.75 41.54 -19.43
C LEU A 169 -11.68 40.38 -19.06
N GLU A 170 -12.96 40.43 -19.44
CA GLU A 170 -13.95 39.35 -19.27
C GLU A 170 -13.67 38.15 -20.20
N SER A 171 -12.46 37.61 -20.11
CA SER A 171 -12.06 36.39 -20.81
C SER A 171 -12.45 35.17 -19.98
N LEU A 172 -13.03 34.16 -20.63
CA LEU A 172 -13.44 32.93 -19.98
C LEU A 172 -12.30 31.89 -19.97
N PRO A 173 -12.16 31.09 -18.91
CA PRO A 173 -11.26 29.95 -18.93
C PRO A 173 -11.74 28.91 -19.96
N ARG A 174 -10.80 28.25 -20.63
CA ARG A 174 -11.11 27.20 -21.63
C ARG A 174 -11.78 25.98 -21.02
N VAL A 175 -11.53 25.72 -19.75
CA VAL A 175 -12.25 24.71 -18.95
C VAL A 175 -13.44 25.37 -18.31
N THR A 176 -14.64 24.93 -18.67
CA THR A 176 -15.87 25.61 -18.26
C THR A 176 -17.03 24.67 -18.00
N PHE A 177 -17.87 25.04 -17.03
CA PHE A 177 -19.20 24.46 -16.87
C PHE A 177 -20.14 24.93 -17.98
N GLY A 178 -19.92 26.12 -18.53
CA GLY A 178 -20.84 26.84 -19.43
C GLY A 178 -21.27 28.18 -18.82
N ASN A 179 -22.07 28.94 -19.56
CA ASN A 179 -22.46 30.30 -19.17
C ASN A 179 -23.98 30.54 -19.12
N GLN A 180 -24.77 29.69 -19.77
CA GLN A 180 -26.22 29.87 -19.86
C GLN A 180 -26.91 28.56 -20.24
N TRP A 181 -28.21 28.48 -19.97
CA TRP A 181 -29.09 27.46 -20.54
C TRP A 181 -29.20 27.64 -22.07
N LEU A 182 -29.17 26.54 -22.81
CA LEU A 182 -29.41 26.55 -24.25
C LEU A 182 -30.90 26.75 -24.55
N LYS A 183 -31.21 27.54 -25.57
CA LYS A 183 -32.60 27.86 -25.92
C LYS A 183 -33.15 27.03 -27.09
N LYS A 184 -32.32 26.75 -28.09
CA LYS A 184 -32.77 26.20 -29.38
C LYS A 184 -31.92 25.06 -29.88
N SER A 185 -30.59 25.16 -29.82
CA SER A 185 -29.72 24.19 -30.49
C SER A 185 -28.29 24.15 -29.95
N LEU A 186 -27.58 23.06 -30.26
CA LEU A 186 -26.14 22.94 -30.02
C LEU A 186 -25.29 23.98 -30.75
N ILE A 187 -25.81 24.60 -31.82
CA ILE A 187 -25.09 25.61 -32.61
C ILE A 187 -24.77 26.82 -31.74
N GLU A 188 -25.59 27.12 -30.73
CA GLU A 188 -25.32 28.15 -29.73
C GLU A 188 -23.97 27.90 -29.05
N ILE A 189 -23.67 26.66 -28.67
CA ILE A 189 -22.38 26.31 -28.05
C ILE A 189 -21.23 26.50 -29.04
N PHE A 190 -21.35 26.02 -30.28
CA PHE A 190 -20.25 26.18 -31.24
C PHE A 190 -20.00 27.65 -31.60
N LYS A 191 -21.05 28.47 -31.72
CA LYS A 191 -20.91 29.92 -31.91
C LYS A 191 -20.24 30.58 -30.71
N GLU A 192 -20.64 30.21 -29.50
CA GLU A 192 -20.01 30.68 -28.26
C GLU A 192 -18.52 30.29 -28.22
N ASP A 193 -18.19 29.04 -28.53
CA ASP A 193 -16.82 28.54 -28.48
C ASP A 193 -15.91 29.20 -29.53
N ILE A 194 -16.42 29.46 -30.73
CA ILE A 194 -15.69 30.15 -31.81
C ILE A 194 -15.47 31.62 -31.49
N THR A 195 -16.46 32.29 -30.89
CA THR A 195 -16.40 33.72 -30.58
C THR A 195 -15.52 34.01 -29.36
N ARG A 196 -15.49 33.11 -28.37
CA ARG A 196 -14.83 33.35 -27.08
C ARG A 196 -13.42 32.77 -26.97
N TYR A 197 -13.10 31.69 -27.68
CA TYR A 197 -11.81 31.01 -27.54
C TYR A 197 -10.97 31.12 -28.80
N LYS A 198 -9.72 31.58 -28.64
CA LYS A 198 -8.74 31.62 -29.74
C LYS A 198 -8.42 30.21 -30.23
N ILE A 199 -8.10 30.06 -31.51
CA ILE A 199 -7.66 28.78 -32.10
C ILE A 199 -6.23 28.48 -31.61
N LEU A 200 -6.02 27.33 -30.97
CA LEU A 200 -4.69 26.89 -30.50
C LEU A 200 -3.94 26.07 -31.54
N LEU A 201 -4.62 25.14 -32.22
CA LEU A 201 -4.03 24.24 -33.19
C LEU A 201 -4.60 24.51 -34.58
N LYS A 202 -3.72 24.63 -35.58
CA LYS A 202 -4.08 24.78 -36.99
C LYS A 202 -3.70 23.52 -37.76
N SER A 203 -4.57 23.04 -38.63
CA SER A 203 -4.25 21.95 -39.56
C SER A 203 -3.81 22.56 -40.89
N LEU A 204 -2.62 22.19 -41.38
CA LEU A 204 -2.03 22.67 -42.64
C LEU A 204 -2.74 22.13 -43.90
N THR A 205 -3.61 21.13 -43.76
CA THR A 205 -4.23 20.38 -44.87
C THR A 205 -5.75 20.52 -44.87
N GLN A 206 -6.26 21.76 -44.96
CA GLN A 206 -7.69 21.99 -45.19
C GLN A 206 -7.97 22.17 -46.68
N GLN A 207 -8.48 21.12 -47.34
CA GLN A 207 -9.10 21.26 -48.66
C GLN A 207 -10.41 22.06 -48.49
N LYS A 208 -10.57 23.14 -49.28
CA LYS A 208 -11.87 23.83 -49.40
C LYS A 208 -12.88 22.81 -49.91
N TYR A 209 -13.95 22.56 -49.14
CA TYR A 209 -15.07 21.74 -49.60
C TYR A 209 -15.72 22.42 -50.82
N ARG A 210 -15.36 21.97 -52.03
CA ARG A 210 -15.86 22.53 -53.29
C ARG A 210 -17.25 22.02 -53.71
N ASN A 211 -17.81 21.03 -53.01
CA ASN A 211 -19.13 20.47 -53.34
C ASN A 211 -19.99 20.24 -52.08
N PRO A 212 -21.07 21.01 -51.87
CA PRO A 212 -22.02 20.81 -50.76
C PRO A 212 -22.91 19.57 -50.91
N ASN A 213 -22.91 18.90 -52.07
CA ASN A 213 -23.73 17.70 -52.38
C ASN A 213 -23.07 16.36 -51.99
N LEU A 214 -21.90 16.35 -51.36
CA LEU A 214 -21.26 15.12 -50.89
C LEU A 214 -21.69 14.77 -49.46
N ASN A 215 -22.25 13.57 -49.31
CA ASN A 215 -22.67 12.90 -48.06
C ASN A 215 -21.80 13.27 -46.83
N THR A 216 -22.40 13.96 -45.86
CA THR A 216 -21.91 14.23 -44.48
C THR A 216 -20.52 14.92 -44.36
N PRO A 217 -20.45 16.24 -44.06
CA PRO A 217 -19.18 16.96 -43.95
C PRO A 217 -18.35 16.54 -42.71
N LYS A 218 -17.03 16.36 -42.84
CA LYS A 218 -16.17 15.95 -41.69
C LYS A 218 -15.96 17.05 -40.65
N LEU A 219 -16.08 18.31 -41.06
CA LEU A 219 -15.94 19.51 -40.21
C LEU A 219 -14.62 19.54 -39.40
N ASN A 220 -13.50 19.12 -40.01
CA ASN A 220 -12.20 18.97 -39.34
C ASN A 220 -11.73 20.23 -38.56
N ALA A 221 -12.00 21.43 -39.09
CA ALA A 221 -11.66 22.68 -38.41
C ALA A 221 -12.45 22.85 -37.09
N LEU A 222 -13.75 22.59 -37.15
CA LEU A 222 -14.65 22.69 -36.01
C LEU A 222 -14.32 21.63 -34.96
N THR A 223 -14.10 20.37 -35.37
CA THR A 223 -13.78 19.27 -34.45
C THR A 223 -12.40 19.47 -33.82
N LEU A 224 -11.42 19.99 -34.56
CA LEU A 224 -10.11 20.35 -34.02
C LEU A 224 -10.24 21.48 -32.98
N HIS A 225 -10.98 22.56 -33.29
CA HIS A 225 -11.21 23.66 -32.33
C HIS A 225 -11.93 23.18 -31.07
N ASN A 226 -13.04 22.45 -31.24
CA ASN A 226 -13.83 21.88 -30.14
C ASN A 226 -13.00 20.90 -29.28
N SER A 227 -12.00 20.23 -29.85
CA SER A 227 -11.08 19.36 -29.08
C SER A 227 -10.15 20.14 -28.12
N THR A 228 -10.05 21.46 -28.28
CA THR A 228 -9.23 22.38 -27.46
C THR A 228 -10.06 23.32 -26.57
N VAL A 229 -11.37 23.07 -26.48
CA VAL A 229 -12.29 23.72 -25.54
C VAL A 229 -12.85 22.64 -24.62
N TYR A 230 -12.67 22.82 -23.31
CA TYR A 230 -12.81 21.75 -22.32
C TYR A 230 -14.07 21.96 -21.47
N ARG A 231 -15.24 21.69 -22.07
CA ARG A 231 -16.53 21.74 -21.34
C ARG A 231 -16.74 20.46 -20.53
N TRP A 232 -17.21 20.55 -19.27
CA TRP A 232 -17.49 19.36 -18.45
C TRP A 232 -18.57 18.44 -19.06
N ASN A 233 -19.61 19.03 -19.64
CA ASN A 233 -20.48 18.38 -20.60
C ASN A 233 -20.14 18.95 -21.98
N ARG A 234 -19.50 18.15 -22.85
CA ARG A 234 -19.03 18.61 -24.16
C ARG A 234 -19.95 18.13 -25.29
N PRO A 235 -20.45 19.03 -26.15
CA PRO A 235 -21.09 18.63 -27.39
C PRO A 235 -20.04 18.15 -28.39
N CYS A 236 -20.21 16.94 -28.89
CA CYS A 236 -19.30 16.34 -29.86
C CYS A 236 -20.03 16.10 -31.18
N TYR A 237 -19.43 16.57 -32.27
CA TYR A 237 -19.76 16.18 -33.64
C TYR A 237 -18.76 15.13 -34.14
N GLY A 238 -19.25 14.10 -34.81
CA GLY A 238 -18.40 13.19 -35.56
C GLY A 238 -19.19 12.40 -36.58
N ILE A 239 -18.52 11.48 -37.26
CA ILE A 239 -19.12 10.58 -38.24
C ILE A 239 -18.96 9.15 -37.72
N TYR A 240 -20.06 8.40 -37.69
CA TYR A 240 -20.07 6.98 -37.31
C TYR A 240 -20.84 6.19 -38.35
N LYS A 241 -20.22 5.14 -38.92
CA LYS A 241 -20.77 4.33 -40.03
C LYS A 241 -21.34 5.21 -41.17
N ASN A 242 -20.55 6.19 -41.62
CA ASN A 242 -20.91 7.17 -42.66
C ASN A 242 -22.13 8.07 -42.36
N LYS A 243 -22.58 8.14 -41.10
CA LYS A 243 -23.68 9.00 -40.67
C LYS A 243 -23.20 10.06 -39.67
N PRO A 244 -23.75 11.29 -39.71
CA PRO A 244 -23.46 12.29 -38.69
C PRO A 244 -23.93 11.80 -37.32
N SER A 245 -23.07 11.94 -36.32
CA SER A 245 -23.32 11.55 -34.94
C SER A 245 -23.08 12.75 -34.03
N ILE A 246 -24.10 13.09 -33.25
CA ILE A 246 -24.05 14.15 -32.24
C ILE A 246 -24.18 13.52 -30.87
N ARG A 247 -23.26 13.87 -29.97
CA ARG A 247 -23.15 13.24 -28.66
C ARG A 247 -22.94 14.29 -27.58
N ILE A 248 -23.42 13.99 -26.37
CA ILE A 248 -22.94 14.64 -25.16
C ILE A 248 -21.87 13.73 -24.57
N GLU A 249 -20.69 14.28 -24.36
CA GLU A 249 -19.60 13.64 -23.63
C GLU A 249 -19.59 14.23 -22.21
N ASN A 250 -19.94 13.40 -21.24
CA ASN A 250 -19.82 13.73 -19.82
C ASN A 250 -18.37 13.46 -19.38
N ARG A 251 -17.63 14.53 -19.06
CA ARG A 251 -16.21 14.50 -18.67
C ARG A 251 -15.99 14.79 -17.19
N MET A 252 -17.04 15.05 -16.43
CA MET A 252 -16.90 15.47 -15.04
C MET A 252 -16.52 14.32 -14.12
N LEU A 253 -16.89 13.09 -14.46
CA LEU A 253 -16.65 11.91 -13.63
C LEU A 253 -15.16 11.59 -13.54
N PRO A 254 -14.62 11.36 -12.33
CA PRO A 254 -13.26 10.87 -12.18
C PRO A 254 -13.15 9.42 -12.63
N SER A 255 -11.93 8.99 -12.96
CA SER A 255 -11.67 7.56 -13.09
C SER A 255 -11.75 6.86 -11.75
N GLY A 256 -12.25 5.62 -11.78
CA GLY A 256 -12.32 4.71 -10.65
C GLY A 256 -13.30 5.13 -9.55
N PRO A 257 -13.09 4.64 -8.32
CA PRO A 257 -11.96 3.79 -7.90
C PRO A 257 -12.03 2.34 -8.40
N THR A 258 -13.18 1.93 -8.96
CA THR A 258 -13.37 0.64 -9.66
C THR A 258 -14.24 0.80 -10.90
N ILE A 259 -14.20 -0.17 -11.82
CA ILE A 259 -15.06 -0.17 -13.01
C ILE A 259 -16.54 -0.24 -12.60
N ILE A 260 -16.89 -1.04 -11.57
CA ILE A 260 -18.27 -1.11 -11.09
C ILE A 260 -18.74 0.25 -10.52
N ASP A 261 -17.85 1.03 -9.90
CA ASP A 261 -18.14 2.38 -9.43
C ASP A 261 -18.32 3.37 -10.61
N GLU A 262 -17.51 3.25 -11.66
CA GLU A 262 -17.63 4.05 -12.91
C GLU A 262 -18.97 3.79 -13.62
N ILE A 263 -19.38 2.53 -13.73
CA ILE A 263 -20.67 2.14 -14.30
C ILE A 263 -21.82 2.59 -13.40
N ALA A 264 -21.69 2.50 -12.08
CA ALA A 264 -22.71 3.00 -11.15
C ALA A 264 -22.93 4.52 -11.29
N ASN A 265 -21.84 5.29 -11.39
CA ASN A 265 -21.91 6.74 -11.62
C ASN A 265 -22.64 7.07 -12.93
N SER A 266 -22.29 6.36 -14.00
CA SER A 266 -22.88 6.53 -15.33
C SER A 266 -24.34 6.11 -15.39
N THR A 267 -24.69 5.06 -14.65
CA THR A 267 -26.07 4.58 -14.52
C THR A 267 -26.95 5.62 -13.83
N PHE A 268 -26.45 6.25 -12.77
CA PHE A 268 -27.17 7.31 -12.07
C PHE A 268 -27.37 8.54 -12.95
N TRP A 269 -26.31 8.97 -13.65
CA TRP A 269 -26.38 10.06 -14.61
C TRP A 269 -27.39 9.78 -15.74
N LEU A 270 -27.31 8.61 -16.36
CA LEU A 270 -28.21 8.21 -17.45
C LEU A 270 -29.66 8.13 -16.99
N GLY A 271 -29.91 7.55 -15.82
CA GLY A 271 -31.24 7.44 -15.26
C GLY A 271 -31.88 8.79 -14.98
N LEU A 272 -31.15 9.70 -14.34
CA LEU A 272 -31.64 11.05 -14.10
C LEU A 272 -31.88 11.82 -15.41
N LEU A 273 -30.98 11.69 -16.37
CA LEU A 273 -31.12 12.34 -17.66
C LEU A 273 -32.39 11.85 -18.39
N MET A 274 -32.66 10.53 -18.38
CA MET A 274 -33.86 9.98 -19.00
C MET A 274 -35.14 10.32 -18.24
N PHE A 275 -35.07 10.42 -16.91
CA PHE A 275 -36.21 10.87 -16.11
C PHE A 275 -36.60 12.32 -16.44
N TYR A 276 -35.65 13.25 -16.35
CA TYR A 276 -35.94 14.66 -16.57
C TYR A 276 -36.26 14.98 -18.03
N LYS A 277 -35.72 14.21 -18.99
CA LYS A 277 -36.10 14.30 -20.40
C LYS A 277 -37.61 14.07 -20.62
N ASN A 278 -38.21 13.20 -19.82
CA ASN A 278 -39.64 12.85 -19.91
C ASN A 278 -40.49 13.60 -18.86
N SER A 279 -39.87 14.51 -18.10
CA SER A 279 -40.53 15.30 -17.06
C SER A 279 -41.21 16.52 -17.69
N PRO A 280 -42.29 17.06 -17.10
CA PRO A 280 -42.96 18.28 -17.58
C PRO A 280 -42.12 19.57 -17.43
N ILE A 281 -40.83 19.48 -17.11
CA ILE A 281 -39.93 20.64 -16.98
C ILE A 281 -39.45 21.02 -18.38
N ASP A 282 -40.30 21.71 -19.14
CA ASP A 282 -39.96 22.19 -20.48
C ASP A 282 -38.98 23.37 -20.45
N HIS A 283 -39.05 24.19 -19.39
CA HIS A 283 -38.27 25.42 -19.21
C HIS A 283 -37.46 25.38 -17.91
N LEU A 284 -36.23 24.88 -17.99
CA LEU A 284 -35.33 24.78 -16.84
C LEU A 284 -35.01 26.15 -16.22
N GLU A 285 -34.94 27.18 -17.05
CA GLU A 285 -34.71 28.57 -16.65
C GLU A 285 -35.79 29.11 -15.71
N LYS A 286 -37.00 28.53 -15.68
CA LYS A 286 -38.07 28.96 -14.77
C LYS A 286 -37.98 28.32 -13.38
N VAL A 287 -37.23 27.22 -13.25
CA VAL A 287 -37.16 26.44 -12.00
C VAL A 287 -35.78 26.49 -11.36
N MET A 288 -34.73 26.83 -12.11
CA MET A 288 -33.38 27.00 -11.60
C MET A 288 -32.57 27.96 -12.49
N GLU A 289 -31.98 28.97 -11.86
CA GLU A 289 -31.02 29.85 -12.52
C GLU A 289 -29.76 29.08 -12.94
N PHE A 290 -29.18 29.42 -14.09
CA PHE A 290 -27.98 28.74 -14.59
C PHE A 290 -26.82 28.87 -13.59
N ASP A 291 -26.72 30.04 -12.95
CA ASP A 291 -25.70 30.31 -11.95
C ASP A 291 -25.84 29.43 -10.70
N ASP A 292 -27.06 29.07 -10.30
CA ASP A 292 -27.27 28.12 -9.21
C ASP A 292 -26.78 26.71 -9.61
N ALA A 293 -27.05 26.26 -10.84
CA ALA A 293 -26.52 24.98 -11.34
C ALA A 293 -24.98 24.98 -11.38
N ARG A 294 -24.38 26.10 -11.82
CA ARG A 294 -22.92 26.28 -11.85
C ARG A 294 -22.32 26.30 -10.45
N ILE A 295 -22.90 27.05 -9.51
CA ILE A 295 -22.47 27.09 -8.10
C ILE A 295 -22.58 25.71 -7.47
N ASN A 296 -23.69 25.01 -7.70
CA ASN A 296 -23.89 23.64 -7.23
C ASN A 296 -22.77 22.70 -7.72
N PHE A 297 -22.38 22.81 -8.99
CA PHE A 297 -21.32 21.97 -9.56
C PHE A 297 -19.98 22.17 -8.84
N TYR A 298 -19.55 23.42 -8.66
CA TYR A 298 -18.29 23.71 -7.95
C TYR A 298 -18.38 23.39 -6.45
N THR A 299 -19.55 23.58 -5.83
CA THR A 299 -19.78 23.18 -4.43
C THR A 299 -19.67 21.66 -4.27
N ALA A 300 -20.25 20.89 -5.19
CA ALA A 300 -20.12 19.43 -5.21
C ALA A 300 -18.66 18.98 -5.47
N ALA A 301 -17.92 19.68 -6.33
CA ALA A 301 -16.50 19.39 -6.55
C ALA A 301 -15.66 19.65 -5.28
N GLN A 302 -15.94 20.75 -4.57
CA GLN A 302 -15.23 21.12 -3.34
C GLN A 302 -15.57 20.20 -2.17
N GLN A 303 -16.86 20.05 -1.87
CA GLN A 303 -17.38 19.45 -0.64
C GLN A 303 -17.82 17.99 -0.81
N GLY A 304 -17.92 17.50 -2.05
CA GLY A 304 -18.31 16.12 -2.33
C GLY A 304 -19.70 15.78 -1.80
N ILE A 305 -19.79 14.66 -1.08
CA ILE A 305 -21.06 14.11 -0.58
C ILE A 305 -21.64 14.90 0.61
N ASP A 306 -20.86 15.81 1.21
CA ASP A 306 -21.29 16.66 2.31
C ASP A 306 -21.80 18.03 1.82
N ALA A 307 -21.91 18.23 0.50
CA ALA A 307 -22.37 19.49 -0.11
C ALA A 307 -23.83 19.81 0.21
N THR A 308 -24.14 21.12 0.27
CA THR A 308 -25.52 21.64 0.23
C THR A 308 -25.76 22.32 -1.12
N LEU A 309 -26.81 21.89 -1.82
CA LEU A 309 -27.14 22.38 -3.16
C LEU A 309 -28.40 23.27 -3.13
N ARG A 310 -28.48 24.24 -4.05
CA ARG A 310 -29.70 24.96 -4.39
C ARG A 310 -30.47 24.15 -5.43
N TRP A 311 -31.56 23.51 -5.02
CA TRP A 311 -32.36 22.62 -5.85
C TRP A 311 -33.80 23.12 -5.93
N PHE A 312 -34.20 23.61 -7.11
CA PHE A 312 -35.53 24.16 -7.38
C PHE A 312 -36.03 25.15 -6.31
N GLY A 313 -35.24 26.20 -6.07
CA GLY A 313 -35.54 27.25 -5.09
C GLY A 313 -35.28 26.92 -3.62
N LYS A 314 -34.90 25.67 -3.29
CA LYS A 314 -34.61 25.25 -1.90
C LYS A 314 -33.13 24.93 -1.72
N ARG A 315 -32.58 25.19 -0.52
CA ARG A 315 -31.28 24.64 -0.13
C ARG A 315 -31.47 23.27 0.51
N ILE A 316 -30.80 22.26 -0.01
CA ILE A 316 -30.94 20.88 0.44
C ILE A 316 -29.56 20.19 0.52
N GLU A 317 -29.36 19.41 1.58
CA GLU A 317 -28.19 18.53 1.70
C GLU A 317 -28.20 17.49 0.57
N VAL A 318 -27.09 17.38 -0.16
CA VAL A 318 -27.02 16.55 -1.37
C VAL A 318 -27.35 15.09 -1.07
N ARG A 319 -27.00 14.58 0.11
CA ARG A 319 -27.31 13.19 0.51
C ARG A 319 -28.81 12.95 0.61
N LYS A 320 -29.54 13.87 1.25
CA LYS A 320 -31.00 13.79 1.38
C LYS A 320 -31.66 13.87 0.01
N LEU A 321 -31.20 14.81 -0.83
CA LEU A 321 -31.67 14.95 -2.20
C LEU A 321 -31.44 13.66 -3.01
N ILE A 322 -30.24 13.08 -2.94
CA ILE A 322 -29.91 11.85 -3.68
C ILE A 322 -30.76 10.66 -3.21
N LEU A 323 -30.79 10.40 -1.90
CA LEU A 323 -31.45 9.23 -1.32
C LEU A 323 -32.98 9.29 -1.48
N ASN A 324 -33.57 10.45 -1.21
CA ASN A 324 -35.03 10.56 -1.09
C ASN A 324 -35.70 10.90 -2.43
N GLU A 325 -34.98 11.57 -3.35
CA GLU A 325 -35.58 12.01 -4.61
C GLU A 325 -34.89 11.43 -5.84
N LEU A 326 -33.57 11.57 -5.95
CA LEU A 326 -32.89 11.36 -7.23
C LEU A 326 -32.68 9.88 -7.57
N ILE A 327 -32.39 9.01 -6.60
CA ILE A 327 -32.26 7.57 -6.86
C ILE A 327 -33.58 6.97 -7.37
N PRO A 328 -34.74 7.21 -6.72
CA PRO A 328 -36.04 6.78 -7.26
C PRO A 328 -36.31 7.32 -8.67
N LYS A 329 -36.05 8.61 -8.91
CA LYS A 329 -36.20 9.24 -10.24
C LYS A 329 -35.30 8.57 -11.28
N ALA A 330 -34.05 8.27 -10.94
CA ALA A 330 -33.12 7.59 -11.83
C ALA A 330 -33.60 6.18 -12.21
N ALA A 331 -34.15 5.43 -11.25
CA ALA A 331 -34.71 4.09 -11.51
C ALA A 331 -35.89 4.14 -12.49
N ILE A 332 -36.78 5.14 -12.36
CA ILE A 332 -37.88 5.38 -13.29
C ILE A 332 -37.34 5.71 -14.69
N GLY A 333 -36.35 6.62 -14.77
CA GLY A 333 -35.73 6.99 -16.04
C GLY A 333 -35.08 5.81 -16.76
N LEU A 334 -34.35 4.95 -16.05
CA LEU A 334 -33.75 3.72 -16.62
C LEU A 334 -34.81 2.71 -17.06
N SER A 335 -35.90 2.58 -16.28
CA SER A 335 -37.03 1.72 -16.63
C SER A 335 -37.72 2.18 -17.91
N SER A 336 -37.83 3.50 -18.14
CA SER A 336 -38.45 4.07 -19.34
C SER A 336 -37.74 3.69 -20.65
N ILE A 337 -36.45 3.37 -20.59
CA ILE A 337 -35.64 2.89 -21.71
C ILE A 337 -35.38 1.37 -21.65
N LYS A 338 -36.16 0.64 -20.86
CA LYS A 338 -36.18 -0.84 -20.76
C LYS A 338 -34.84 -1.47 -20.33
N ILE A 339 -34.05 -0.78 -19.50
CA ILE A 339 -32.86 -1.38 -18.86
C ILE A 339 -33.30 -2.52 -17.93
N ASN A 340 -32.47 -3.56 -17.84
CA ASN A 340 -32.73 -4.73 -17.00
C ASN A 340 -32.91 -4.33 -15.52
N PRO A 341 -34.04 -4.69 -14.87
CA PRO A 341 -34.29 -4.35 -13.47
C PRO A 341 -33.16 -4.79 -12.51
N LYS A 342 -32.52 -5.94 -12.78
CA LYS A 342 -31.38 -6.40 -11.96
C LYS A 342 -30.16 -5.51 -12.08
N ASP A 343 -29.94 -4.90 -13.23
CA ASP A 343 -28.84 -3.95 -13.44
C ASP A 343 -29.16 -2.59 -12.81
N ILE A 344 -30.41 -2.13 -12.92
CA ILE A 344 -30.89 -0.92 -12.23
C ILE A 344 -30.65 -1.05 -10.73
N ASP A 345 -31.12 -2.14 -10.13
CA ASP A 345 -30.97 -2.41 -8.70
C ASP A 345 -29.50 -2.51 -8.30
N LYS A 346 -28.70 -3.33 -9.00
CA LYS A 346 -27.26 -3.48 -8.74
C LYS A 346 -26.53 -2.13 -8.68
N TYR A 347 -26.65 -1.31 -9.72
CA TYR A 347 -25.85 -0.09 -9.84
C TYR A 347 -26.39 1.08 -9.02
N LEU A 348 -27.72 1.27 -8.95
CA LEU A 348 -28.28 2.33 -8.13
C LEU A 348 -28.15 2.02 -6.63
N ASN A 349 -28.16 0.75 -6.22
CA ASN A 349 -27.89 0.38 -4.84
C ASN A 349 -26.45 0.74 -4.42
N ILE A 350 -25.47 0.67 -5.33
CA ILE A 350 -24.10 1.16 -5.04
C ILE A 350 -24.11 2.65 -4.72
N ILE A 351 -24.84 3.46 -5.50
CA ILE A 351 -24.98 4.90 -5.26
C ILE A 351 -25.72 5.18 -3.95
N LYS A 352 -26.76 4.39 -3.66
CA LYS A 352 -27.51 4.44 -2.39
C LYS A 352 -26.59 4.18 -1.19
N GLU A 353 -25.91 3.04 -1.17
CA GLU A 353 -25.04 2.64 -0.06
C GLU A 353 -23.86 3.60 0.11
N ARG A 354 -23.27 4.07 -0.99
CA ARG A 354 -22.20 5.09 -0.96
C ARG A 354 -22.68 6.39 -0.30
N THR A 355 -23.87 6.85 -0.68
CA THR A 355 -24.47 8.09 -0.16
C THR A 355 -24.90 7.93 1.29
N HIS A 356 -25.51 6.79 1.65
CA HIS A 356 -25.95 6.48 3.01
C HIS A 356 -24.77 6.38 3.98
N SER A 357 -23.76 5.57 3.64
CA SER A 357 -22.56 5.36 4.46
C SER A 357 -21.56 6.53 4.42
N ARG A 358 -21.78 7.53 3.55
CA ARG A 358 -20.86 8.64 3.26
C ARG A 358 -19.48 8.21 2.75
N LYS A 359 -19.36 7.04 2.11
CA LYS A 359 -18.06 6.46 1.70
C LYS A 359 -17.89 6.45 0.18
N ASN A 360 -17.57 7.60 -0.42
CA ASN A 360 -17.08 7.68 -1.79
C ASN A 360 -15.54 7.56 -1.86
N GLY A 361 -14.97 7.56 -3.07
CA GLY A 361 -13.52 7.45 -3.28
C GLY A 361 -12.71 8.51 -2.53
N SER A 362 -13.18 9.76 -2.59
CA SER A 362 -12.50 10.87 -1.91
C SER A 362 -12.53 10.75 -0.40
N ARG A 363 -13.70 10.42 0.17
CA ARG A 363 -13.84 10.25 1.61
C ARG A 363 -12.99 9.08 2.11
N TRP A 364 -12.99 7.96 1.39
CA TRP A 364 -12.16 6.81 1.76
C TRP A 364 -10.67 7.15 1.74
N ILE A 365 -10.17 7.87 0.73
CA ILE A 365 -8.77 8.31 0.67
C ILE A 365 -8.43 9.24 1.84
N ILE A 366 -9.26 10.25 2.12
CA ILE A 366 -9.04 11.22 3.22
C ILE A 366 -9.08 10.51 4.57
N ASP A 367 -10.08 9.68 4.84
CA ASP A 367 -10.22 8.95 6.11
C ASP A 367 -9.03 8.01 6.35
N SER A 368 -8.60 7.32 5.30
CA SER A 368 -7.43 6.44 5.34
C SER A 368 -6.15 7.23 5.62
N TYR A 369 -5.98 8.37 4.96
CA TYR A 369 -4.83 9.25 5.18
C TYR A 369 -4.81 9.78 6.61
N ASP A 370 -5.91 10.34 7.10
CA ASP A 370 -5.99 10.91 8.44
C ASP A 370 -5.77 9.84 9.52
N LEU A 371 -6.24 8.60 9.33
CA LEU A 371 -5.99 7.50 10.26
C LEU A 371 -4.52 7.07 10.25
N LEU A 372 -3.94 6.84 9.06
CA LEU A 372 -2.55 6.36 8.93
C LEU A 372 -1.55 7.42 9.39
N ARG A 373 -1.82 8.70 9.14
CA ARG A 373 -0.94 9.81 9.54
C ARG A 373 -0.76 9.97 11.04
N LYS A 374 -1.66 9.40 11.86
CA LYS A 374 -1.49 9.33 13.32
C LYS A 374 -0.31 8.46 13.75
N LYS A 375 0.11 7.50 12.91
CA LYS A 375 1.13 6.49 13.27
C LYS A 375 2.30 6.40 12.29
N TYR A 376 2.08 6.71 11.02
CA TYR A 376 3.03 6.48 9.94
C TYR A 376 3.34 7.77 9.19
N SER A 377 4.51 7.85 8.56
CA SER A 377 4.91 9.01 7.74
C SER A 377 3.92 9.30 6.60
N LYS A 378 3.99 10.51 6.04
CA LYS A 378 3.17 10.91 4.90
C LYS A 378 3.33 9.96 3.71
N GLN A 379 4.57 9.61 3.38
CA GLN A 379 4.86 8.74 2.24
C GLN A 379 4.32 7.32 2.45
N ASN A 380 4.46 6.77 3.65
CA ASN A 380 3.91 5.48 4.02
C ASN A 380 2.38 5.46 3.91
N ALA A 381 1.72 6.53 4.36
CA ALA A 381 0.27 6.66 4.26
C ALA A 381 -0.20 6.67 2.80
N LEU A 382 0.37 7.54 1.95
CA LEU A 382 -0.01 7.65 0.54
C LEU A 382 0.26 6.35 -0.25
N THR A 383 1.39 5.70 0.03
CA THR A 383 1.77 4.43 -0.60
C THR A 383 0.82 3.30 -0.19
N THR A 384 0.46 3.22 1.09
CA THR A 384 -0.53 2.25 1.60
C THR A 384 -1.89 2.45 0.95
N ILE A 385 -2.38 3.69 0.88
CA ILE A 385 -3.64 4.03 0.21
C ILE A 385 -3.62 3.57 -1.24
N THR A 386 -2.55 3.92 -1.98
CA THR A 386 -2.41 3.57 -3.40
C THR A 386 -2.40 2.06 -3.62
N SER A 387 -1.68 1.31 -2.78
CA SER A 387 -1.65 -0.16 -2.84
C SER A 387 -3.03 -0.77 -2.54
N ASP A 388 -3.75 -0.26 -1.54
CA ASP A 388 -5.07 -0.78 -1.20
C ASP A 388 -6.12 -0.45 -2.28
N MET A 389 -6.01 0.72 -2.93
CA MET A 389 -6.83 1.06 -4.12
C MET A 389 -6.64 0.01 -5.21
N ILE A 390 -5.39 -0.34 -5.56
CA ILE A 390 -5.10 -1.38 -6.56
C ILE A 390 -5.68 -2.72 -6.14
N ARG A 391 -5.51 -3.12 -4.87
CA ARG A 391 -6.03 -4.39 -4.34
C ARG A 391 -7.55 -4.50 -4.50
N TYR A 392 -8.29 -3.49 -4.06
CA TYR A 392 -9.74 -3.51 -4.13
C TYR A 392 -10.28 -3.32 -5.55
N GLN A 393 -9.60 -2.53 -6.38
CA GLN A 393 -9.90 -2.41 -7.81
C GLN A 393 -9.80 -3.76 -8.53
N ASN A 394 -8.77 -4.55 -8.24
CA ASN A 394 -8.60 -5.88 -8.85
C ASN A 394 -9.72 -6.85 -8.46
N GLN A 395 -10.39 -6.61 -7.33
CA GLN A 395 -11.58 -7.37 -6.90
C GLN A 395 -12.88 -6.81 -7.50
N ASN A 396 -12.81 -5.67 -8.22
CA ASN A 396 -13.94 -4.87 -8.68
C ASN A 396 -14.98 -4.64 -7.56
N LYS A 397 -14.49 -4.46 -6.32
CA LYS A 397 -15.33 -4.26 -5.13
C LYS A 397 -15.72 -2.77 -5.06
N PRO A 398 -17.00 -2.40 -4.90
CA PRO A 398 -17.37 -0.98 -4.84
C PRO A 398 -16.83 -0.31 -3.57
N VAL A 399 -16.43 0.96 -3.68
CA VAL A 399 -15.68 1.68 -2.63
C VAL A 399 -16.37 1.76 -1.27
N HIS A 400 -17.70 1.80 -1.22
CA HIS A 400 -18.44 1.85 0.05
C HIS A 400 -18.23 0.59 0.91
N LYS A 401 -17.71 -0.50 0.32
CA LYS A 401 -17.37 -1.76 1.00
C LYS A 401 -15.87 -1.89 1.33
N TRP A 402 -15.07 -0.86 1.10
CA TRP A 402 -13.63 -0.91 1.38
C TRP A 402 -13.38 -0.63 2.87
N ASP A 403 -12.46 -1.38 3.44
CA ASP A 403 -12.03 -1.17 4.82
C ASP A 403 -11.01 -0.04 4.86
N ILE A 404 -10.93 0.66 6.00
CA ILE A 404 -9.92 1.69 6.20
C ILE A 404 -8.63 0.99 6.66
N PRO A 405 -7.49 1.17 5.96
CA PRO A 405 -6.22 0.58 6.35
C PRO A 405 -5.75 1.10 7.72
N LYS A 406 -5.37 0.18 8.60
CA LYS A 406 -4.87 0.48 9.96
C LYS A 406 -3.36 0.38 10.10
N HIS A 407 -2.70 -0.30 9.15
CA HIS A 407 -1.28 -0.60 9.16
C HIS A 407 -0.65 -0.13 7.85
N SER A 408 0.58 0.37 7.90
CA SER A 408 1.35 0.75 6.71
C SER A 408 1.91 -0.49 6.03
N ILE A 409 1.95 -0.48 4.69
CA ILE A 409 2.81 -1.39 3.95
C ILE A 409 4.28 -0.95 4.08
N ALA A 410 5.21 -1.90 4.07
CA ALA A 410 6.65 -1.60 4.01
C ALA A 410 7.01 -1.09 2.61
N ILE A 411 7.79 -0.01 2.53
CA ILE A 411 8.34 0.45 1.24
C ILE A 411 9.51 -0.45 0.89
N ASN A 412 9.42 -1.15 -0.24
CA ASN A 412 10.52 -1.96 -0.77
C ASN A 412 11.64 -1.03 -1.28
N ASN A 413 12.89 -1.30 -0.88
CA ASN A 413 14.09 -0.54 -1.27
C ASN A 413 14.01 0.97 -0.97
N PRO A 414 13.84 1.36 0.30
CA PRO A 414 13.70 2.77 0.67
C PRO A 414 14.92 3.63 0.28
N SER A 415 16.10 3.03 0.16
CA SER A 415 17.32 3.69 -0.29
C SER A 415 17.24 4.31 -1.69
N LYS A 416 16.34 3.81 -2.56
CA LYS A 416 16.11 4.33 -3.92
C LYS A 416 15.07 5.46 -3.99
N LEU A 417 14.38 5.75 -2.89
CA LEU A 417 13.42 6.85 -2.86
C LEU A 417 14.14 8.17 -3.09
N LEU A 418 13.47 9.10 -3.77
CA LEU A 418 14.00 10.44 -3.97
C LEU A 418 13.87 11.26 -2.69
N ILE A 419 14.77 12.22 -2.50
CA ILE A 419 14.75 13.11 -1.34
C ILE A 419 13.45 13.93 -1.29
N GLU A 420 12.88 14.29 -2.45
CA GLU A 420 11.58 14.95 -2.53
C GLU A 420 10.46 14.20 -1.78
N GLU A 421 10.57 12.88 -1.64
CA GLU A 421 9.56 12.01 -1.01
C GLU A 421 9.59 12.03 0.52
N CYS A 422 10.75 12.35 1.11
CA CYS A 422 10.99 12.22 2.54
C CYS A 422 11.52 13.48 3.21
N MET A 423 11.90 14.50 2.43
CA MET A 423 12.36 15.78 2.99
C MET A 423 11.26 16.46 3.80
N ASP A 424 11.68 17.05 4.91
CA ASP A 424 10.83 17.93 5.68
C ASP A 424 10.69 19.26 4.94
N ARG A 425 9.45 19.71 4.80
CA ARG A 425 9.10 20.98 4.15
C ARG A 425 8.56 21.99 5.17
N ASP A 426 8.46 21.61 6.43
CA ASP A 426 8.22 22.53 7.54
C ASP A 426 9.54 23.18 7.92
N ILE A 427 9.83 24.28 7.23
CA ILE A 427 11.16 24.87 7.10
C ILE A 427 11.41 25.85 8.26
N ASN A 428 12.37 25.51 9.12
CA ASN A 428 13.01 26.48 10.03
C ASN A 428 14.17 27.16 9.29
N SER A 429 13.91 28.35 8.74
CA SER A 429 14.92 29.20 8.12
C SER A 429 14.92 30.61 8.69
N ILE A 430 16.03 31.32 8.55
CA ILE A 430 16.21 32.69 9.06
C ILE A 430 16.94 33.56 8.04
N ASN A 431 16.67 34.86 8.02
CA ASN A 431 17.35 35.76 7.10
C ASN A 431 18.80 36.00 7.54
N GLN A 432 19.73 36.05 6.60
CA GLN A 432 21.14 36.34 6.86
C GLN A 432 21.37 37.71 7.53
N ASP A 433 20.47 38.67 7.31
CA ASP A 433 20.55 40.01 7.86
C ASP A 433 19.80 40.16 9.20
N ASP A 434 19.16 39.10 9.70
CA ASP A 434 18.51 39.11 11.02
C ASP A 434 19.54 39.06 12.16
N ILE A 435 19.09 39.47 13.36
CA ILE A 435 19.86 39.41 14.60
C ILE A 435 19.86 38.00 15.21
N PHE A 436 20.96 37.61 15.85
CA PHE A 436 21.12 36.28 16.44
C PHE A 436 20.12 35.97 17.57
N GLU A 437 19.62 36.98 18.30
CA GLU A 437 18.54 36.81 19.30
C GLU A 437 17.33 36.07 18.71
N LEU A 438 16.92 36.39 17.48
CA LEU A 438 15.78 35.73 16.86
C LEU A 438 16.07 34.23 16.61
N ALA A 439 17.26 33.91 16.09
CA ALA A 439 17.70 32.53 15.91
C ALA A 439 17.74 31.77 17.25
N TYR A 440 18.24 32.41 18.31
CA TYR A 440 18.32 31.83 19.64
C TYR A 440 16.92 31.52 20.21
N GLN A 441 15.95 32.43 20.09
CA GLN A 441 14.58 32.21 20.56
C GLN A 441 13.86 31.11 19.78
N ILE A 442 13.95 31.12 18.45
CA ILE A 442 13.39 30.04 17.61
C ILE A 442 13.99 28.69 18.01
N ASN A 443 15.31 28.63 18.24
CA ASN A 443 15.95 27.39 18.69
C ASN A 443 15.50 26.97 20.08
N ASN A 444 15.22 27.90 21.00
CA ASN A 444 14.68 27.56 22.33
C ASN A 444 13.27 26.97 22.25
N TRP A 445 12.41 27.48 21.35
CA TRP A 445 11.05 26.97 21.17
C TRP A 445 11.03 25.59 20.54
N TYR A 446 11.76 25.39 19.44
CA TYR A 446 11.67 24.17 18.63
C TYR A 446 12.78 23.14 18.91
N LYS A 447 13.85 23.54 19.61
CA LYS A 447 15.00 22.70 20.01
C LYS A 447 15.62 21.88 18.89
N LYS A 448 15.61 22.43 17.66
CA LYS A 448 16.13 21.74 16.47
C LYS A 448 17.66 21.68 16.43
N ASN A 449 18.36 22.60 17.10
CA ASN A 449 19.83 22.72 17.11
C ASN A 449 20.46 22.99 15.74
N TYR A 450 19.69 23.52 14.80
CA TYR A 450 20.17 24.07 13.55
C TYR A 450 19.17 25.09 12.99
N MET A 451 19.64 25.91 12.05
CA MET A 451 18.80 26.80 11.25
C MET A 451 19.43 27.06 9.89
N VAL A 452 18.65 26.95 8.82
CA VAL A 452 19.12 27.29 7.47
C VAL A 452 19.06 28.79 7.27
N VAL A 453 20.16 29.40 6.83
CA VAL A 453 20.23 30.84 6.60
C VAL A 453 19.97 31.13 5.13
N VAL A 454 19.03 32.02 4.86
CA VAL A 454 18.63 32.43 3.51
C VAL A 454 18.76 33.94 3.33
N ASN A 455 18.87 34.40 2.09
CA ASN A 455 18.75 35.83 1.78
C ASN A 455 17.27 36.25 1.62
N LYS A 456 17.03 37.53 1.29
CA LYS A 456 15.67 38.08 1.03
C LYS A 456 14.92 37.40 -0.12
N THR A 457 15.61 36.72 -1.03
CA THR A 457 15.01 36.00 -2.17
C THR A 457 14.80 34.51 -1.88
N GLY A 458 15.10 34.04 -0.67
CA GLY A 458 14.98 32.62 -0.28
C GLY A 458 16.14 31.73 -0.74
N HIS A 459 17.21 32.30 -1.31
CA HIS A 459 18.41 31.53 -1.64
C HIS A 459 19.19 31.20 -0.39
N ILE A 460 19.68 29.97 -0.30
CA ILE A 460 20.54 29.55 0.82
C ILE A 460 21.88 30.29 0.80
N THR A 461 22.30 30.82 1.94
CA THR A 461 23.57 31.55 2.11
C THR A 461 24.46 30.99 3.21
N GLY A 462 23.87 30.28 4.19
CA GLY A 462 24.60 29.69 5.29
C GLY A 462 23.80 28.71 6.13
N ILE A 463 24.41 28.25 7.21
CA ILE A 463 23.78 27.43 8.23
C ILE A 463 24.24 27.86 9.62
N LEU A 464 23.32 27.85 10.58
CA LEU A 464 23.60 27.90 12.01
C LEU A 464 23.50 26.47 12.54
N ASP A 465 24.58 25.92 13.07
CA ASP A 465 24.59 24.60 13.68
C ASP A 465 24.50 24.69 15.20
N LYS A 466 24.53 23.52 15.86
CA LYS A 466 24.47 23.41 17.31
C LYS A 466 25.58 24.21 18.01
N ASP A 467 26.78 24.24 17.43
CA ASP A 467 27.93 24.90 18.02
C ASP A 467 27.74 26.42 18.01
N ILE A 468 27.25 26.98 16.89
CA ILE A 468 26.97 28.42 16.79
C ILE A 468 25.81 28.82 17.70
N LEU A 469 24.72 28.03 17.71
CA LEU A 469 23.52 28.31 18.48
C LEU A 469 23.74 28.24 20.00
N ASN A 470 24.63 27.36 20.46
CA ASN A 470 24.93 27.15 21.88
C ASN A 470 26.22 27.83 22.35
N ASN A 471 26.86 28.64 21.51
CA ASN A 471 28.10 29.33 21.88
C ASN A 471 27.83 30.43 22.91
N ASN A 472 28.44 30.34 24.10
CA ASN A 472 28.28 31.33 25.18
C ASN A 472 28.61 32.78 24.77
N LYS A 473 29.61 33.00 23.90
CA LYS A 473 29.94 34.35 23.40
C LYS A 473 28.86 34.91 22.47
N ASN A 474 28.24 34.04 21.66
CA ASN A 474 27.13 34.44 20.79
C ASN A 474 25.88 34.72 21.63
N ILE A 475 25.59 33.88 22.63
CA ILE A 475 24.43 34.02 23.51
C ILE A 475 24.52 35.32 24.34
N THR A 476 25.69 35.65 24.88
CA THR A 476 25.89 36.89 25.66
C THR A 476 25.74 38.15 24.81
N ASN A 477 26.21 38.13 23.56
CA ASN A 477 26.13 39.27 22.63
C ASN A 477 24.98 39.19 21.62
N ARG A 478 23.97 38.35 21.87
CA ARG A 478 22.96 37.95 20.89
C ARG A 478 22.15 39.09 20.26
N LYS A 479 21.99 40.21 20.96
CA LYS A 479 21.29 41.42 20.45
C LYS A 479 22.13 42.28 19.50
N LYS A 480 23.45 42.06 19.44
CA LYS A 480 24.41 42.87 18.66
C LYS A 480 24.99 42.12 17.45
N ILE A 481 24.74 40.82 17.34
CA ILE A 481 25.31 39.96 16.29
C ILE A 481 24.32 39.80 15.14
N ILE A 482 24.79 40.04 13.92
CA ILE A 482 24.07 39.72 12.68
C ILE A 482 24.44 38.30 12.24
N ILE A 483 23.44 37.52 11.82
CA ILE A 483 23.60 36.10 11.48
C ILE A 483 24.67 35.85 10.41
N LYS A 484 24.73 36.67 9.34
CA LYS A 484 25.73 36.51 8.26
C LYS A 484 27.20 36.55 8.72
N ASN A 485 27.46 37.14 9.88
CA ASN A 485 28.80 37.27 10.44
C ASN A 485 29.24 36.03 11.25
N ILE A 486 28.29 35.20 11.69
CA ILE A 486 28.56 34.01 12.52
C ILE A 486 28.17 32.69 11.85
N MET A 487 27.36 32.72 10.78
CA MET A 487 26.94 31.51 10.06
C MET A 487 28.11 30.79 9.39
N ARG A 488 28.00 29.47 9.26
CA ARG A 488 28.86 28.73 8.33
C ARG A 488 28.41 29.02 6.91
N LYS A 489 29.29 29.61 6.11
CA LYS A 489 29.02 29.95 4.70
C LYS A 489 29.15 28.71 3.82
N ARG A 490 28.43 28.69 2.69
CA ARG A 490 28.47 27.62 1.67
C ARG A 490 28.18 26.22 2.24
N PRO A 491 27.00 26.00 2.84
CA PRO A 491 26.63 24.68 3.34
C PRO A 491 26.57 23.66 2.18
N VAL A 492 26.84 22.39 2.49
CA VAL A 492 26.65 21.30 1.53
C VAL A 492 25.15 21.11 1.30
N THR A 493 24.71 21.24 0.06
CA THR A 493 23.30 21.13 -0.35
C THR A 493 23.07 19.98 -1.30
N ILE A 494 21.83 19.52 -1.38
CA ILE A 494 21.41 18.47 -2.33
C ILE A 494 20.22 18.90 -3.15
N LYS A 495 20.01 18.24 -4.29
CA LYS A 495 18.81 18.43 -5.13
C LYS A 495 17.67 17.52 -4.68
N PRO A 496 16.40 17.88 -4.94
CA PRO A 496 15.25 17.05 -4.56
C PRO A 496 15.18 15.69 -5.29
N ASP A 497 15.82 15.56 -6.44
CA ASP A 497 15.81 14.38 -7.32
C ASP A 497 16.94 13.37 -7.05
N ILE A 498 17.78 13.59 -6.03
CA ILE A 498 18.76 12.58 -5.61
C ILE A 498 18.11 11.50 -4.75
N THR A 499 18.73 10.32 -4.68
CA THR A 499 18.22 9.22 -3.85
C THR A 499 18.60 9.39 -2.38
N ILE A 500 17.86 8.70 -1.49
CA ILE A 500 18.22 8.57 -0.06
C ILE A 500 19.64 8.00 0.09
N LYS A 501 20.00 7.00 -0.71
CA LYS A 501 21.36 6.42 -0.73
C LYS A 501 22.43 7.47 -1.00
N ASP A 502 22.23 8.30 -2.01
CA ASP A 502 23.19 9.34 -2.38
C ASP A 502 23.25 10.44 -1.32
N ALA A 503 22.11 10.83 -0.74
CA ALA A 503 22.07 11.80 0.35
C ALA A 503 22.84 11.31 1.59
N LEU A 504 22.67 10.04 1.97
CA LEU A 504 23.40 9.41 3.07
C LEU A 504 24.90 9.32 2.78
N PHE A 505 25.29 8.99 1.55
CA PHE A 505 26.69 9.03 1.12
C PHE A 505 27.27 10.45 1.25
N ILE A 506 26.54 11.48 0.82
CA ILE A 506 26.94 12.89 0.96
C ILE A 506 27.04 13.29 2.44
N MET A 507 26.09 12.88 3.29
CA MET A 507 26.13 13.12 4.73
C MET A 507 27.39 12.53 5.37
N ASN A 508 27.67 11.25 5.09
CA ASN A 508 28.83 10.54 5.64
C ASN A 508 30.16 11.14 5.13
N LYS A 509 30.26 11.45 3.84
CA LYS A 509 31.45 12.06 3.24
C LYS A 509 31.79 13.43 3.84
N ASN A 510 30.77 14.22 4.18
CA ASN A 510 30.94 15.58 4.72
C ASN A 510 30.78 15.65 6.25
N ASN A 511 30.68 14.50 6.93
CA ASN A 511 30.45 14.39 8.37
C ASN A 511 29.31 15.30 8.89
N THR A 512 28.20 15.37 8.15
CA THR A 512 27.02 16.17 8.51
C THR A 512 25.82 15.27 8.80
N THR A 513 25.03 15.65 9.80
CA THR A 513 23.79 14.96 10.18
C THR A 513 22.56 15.54 9.48
N MET A 514 22.74 16.57 8.65
CA MET A 514 21.64 17.19 7.93
C MET A 514 22.09 17.79 6.59
N LEU A 515 21.17 17.85 5.63
CA LEU A 515 21.39 18.43 4.32
C LEU A 515 20.21 19.34 3.94
N PRO A 516 20.47 20.63 3.68
CA PRO A 516 19.51 21.50 3.00
C PRO A 516 19.25 21.01 1.57
N VAL A 517 17.99 20.97 1.18
CA VAL A 517 17.54 20.63 -0.18
C VAL A 517 17.26 21.92 -0.94
N VAL A 518 17.83 22.03 -2.13
CA VAL A 518 17.74 23.23 -2.97
C VAL A 518 17.36 22.91 -4.42
N GLU A 519 16.58 23.79 -5.02
CA GLU A 519 16.28 23.82 -6.45
C GLU A 519 16.59 25.23 -6.95
N ASP A 520 17.47 25.39 -7.94
CA ASP A 520 17.95 26.70 -8.43
C ASP A 520 18.43 27.66 -7.31
N LYS A 521 19.14 27.13 -6.30
CA LYS A 521 19.61 27.80 -5.08
C LYS A 521 18.51 28.17 -4.08
N LEU A 522 17.23 28.07 -4.43
CA LEU A 522 16.13 28.28 -3.49
C LEU A 522 16.11 27.14 -2.48
N PHE A 523 15.97 27.49 -1.21
CA PHE A 523 15.81 26.50 -0.15
C PHE A 523 14.36 25.97 -0.14
N ILE A 524 14.19 24.66 -0.34
CA ILE A 524 12.86 24.05 -0.55
C ILE A 524 12.52 22.93 0.43
N GLY A 525 13.46 22.54 1.29
CA GLY A 525 13.26 21.52 2.30
C GLY A 525 14.57 21.09 2.94
N ILE A 526 14.48 20.21 3.93
CA ILE A 526 15.62 19.74 4.69
C ILE A 526 15.51 18.24 4.94
N ILE A 527 16.65 17.57 5.02
CA ILE A 527 16.69 16.17 5.43
C ILE A 527 17.68 15.98 6.56
N GLN A 528 17.27 15.21 7.57
CA GLN A 528 18.10 14.85 8.72
C GLN A 528 18.45 13.37 8.64
N LYS A 529 19.69 13.04 9.01
CA LYS A 529 20.21 11.67 8.99
C LYS A 529 19.33 10.74 9.81
N GLU A 530 18.89 11.15 10.99
CA GLU A 530 17.99 10.38 11.88
C GLU A 530 16.69 9.96 11.17
N ASN A 531 16.12 10.84 10.34
CA ASN A 531 14.93 10.56 9.54
C ASN A 531 15.22 9.65 8.34
N LEU A 532 16.49 9.53 7.96
CA LEU A 532 16.98 8.61 6.93
C LEU A 532 17.49 7.28 7.50
N LEU A 533 17.82 7.20 8.80
CA LEU A 533 18.30 5.96 9.44
C LEU A 533 17.26 4.85 9.35
N GLN A 534 15.96 5.19 9.41
CA GLN A 534 14.86 4.24 9.17
C GLN A 534 14.88 3.64 7.75
N TYR A 535 15.65 4.23 6.83
CA TYR A 535 15.84 3.82 5.45
C TYR A 535 17.26 3.30 5.15
N GLU A 536 18.20 3.37 6.12
CA GLU A 536 19.63 2.99 5.96
C GLU A 536 19.88 1.47 5.92
N SER A 537 18.94 0.66 6.38
CA SER A 537 19.14 -0.78 6.41
C SER A 537 18.49 -1.44 5.20
N HIS A 538 19.25 -1.75 4.13
CA HIS A 538 18.96 -2.90 3.22
C HIS A 538 20.01 -3.28 2.14
N GLU A 539 21.24 -2.74 2.10
CA GLU A 539 22.24 -3.22 1.09
C GLU A 539 23.49 -3.95 1.62
N LYS A 540 23.76 -4.02 2.94
CA LYS A 540 24.86 -4.86 3.48
C LYS A 540 24.53 -5.72 4.71
N LYS A 541 23.24 -5.92 4.99
CA LYS A 541 22.72 -6.98 5.87
C LYS A 541 21.73 -7.88 5.11
N GLN A 542 22.10 -8.29 3.89
CA GLN A 542 21.48 -9.46 3.26
C GLN A 542 22.05 -10.72 3.89
N SER A 543 21.63 -11.00 5.13
CA SER A 543 21.37 -12.37 5.57
C SER A 543 20.41 -12.35 6.77
N ILE A 544 19.15 -12.66 6.49
CA ILE A 544 18.26 -13.49 7.32
C ILE A 544 17.42 -12.83 8.44
N THR A 545 17.58 -11.56 8.81
CA THR A 545 16.89 -11.06 10.02
C THR A 545 15.84 -9.94 9.88
N SER A 546 15.36 -9.58 8.69
CA SER A 546 14.34 -8.52 8.52
C SER A 546 12.97 -8.94 7.96
N GLU A 547 12.65 -10.24 7.92
CA GLU A 547 11.26 -10.72 7.74
C GLU A 547 10.39 -10.56 9.01
N LEU A 548 10.86 -9.83 10.02
CA LEU A 548 10.32 -9.86 11.37
C LEU A 548 10.24 -8.45 11.96
N SER A 549 9.35 -7.61 11.43
CA SER A 549 8.89 -6.42 12.15
C SER A 549 7.38 -6.22 12.02
N ASN A 550 6.70 -6.61 13.11
CA ASN A 550 5.40 -6.15 13.61
C ASN A 550 4.11 -6.42 12.82
N ASN A 551 3.82 -7.69 12.56
CA ASN A 551 2.46 -8.26 12.57
C ASN A 551 2.57 -9.80 12.63
N TYR A 552 2.84 -10.37 13.80
CA TYR A 552 2.72 -11.82 13.96
C TYR A 552 1.27 -12.19 14.17
N ASP A 553 0.55 -12.42 13.08
CA ASP A 553 -0.64 -13.26 13.16
C ASP A 553 -0.19 -14.65 13.61
N ARG A 554 -0.90 -15.24 14.60
CA ARG A 554 -0.55 -16.56 15.16
C ARG A 554 -0.48 -17.64 14.08
N ILE A 555 -1.21 -17.49 12.98
CA ILE A 555 -1.19 -18.37 11.82
C ILE A 555 -0.31 -17.73 10.74
N ILE A 556 0.83 -18.35 10.46
CA ILE A 556 1.78 -17.95 9.41
C ILE A 556 1.19 -18.23 8.03
N GLY A 557 0.48 -19.35 7.91
CA GLY A 557 -0.21 -19.73 6.69
C GLY A 557 -1.13 -20.92 6.93
N ASN A 558 -2.16 -21.03 6.10
CA ASN A 558 -3.12 -22.12 6.13
C ASN A 558 -3.48 -22.49 4.69
N TYR A 559 -3.05 -23.67 4.27
CA TYR A 559 -3.45 -24.27 3.01
C TYR A 559 -4.45 -25.39 3.30
N HIS A 560 -5.55 -25.44 2.55
CA HIS A 560 -6.57 -26.46 2.70
C HIS A 560 -6.97 -27.04 1.34
N SER A 561 -7.09 -28.36 1.27
CA SER A 561 -7.79 -29.08 0.20
C SER A 561 -8.80 -30.07 0.80
N ASN A 562 -9.69 -30.63 -0.02
CA ASN A 562 -10.76 -31.56 0.37
C ASN A 562 -10.22 -32.96 0.78
N ASN A 563 -9.28 -33.01 1.72
CA ASN A 563 -8.62 -34.21 2.20
C ASN A 563 -8.53 -34.17 3.74
N GLU A 564 -8.62 -35.34 4.39
CA GLU A 564 -8.65 -35.45 5.86
C GLU A 564 -7.27 -35.32 6.52
N LYS A 565 -6.19 -35.52 5.76
CA LYS A 565 -4.81 -35.40 6.28
C LYS A 565 -4.53 -33.97 6.72
N THR A 566 -3.97 -33.81 7.93
CA THR A 566 -3.62 -32.51 8.49
C THR A 566 -2.20 -32.55 9.06
N ILE A 567 -1.38 -31.56 8.72
CA ILE A 567 -0.08 -31.34 9.36
C ILE A 567 0.02 -29.91 9.87
N ILE A 568 0.48 -29.79 11.11
CA ILE A 568 0.62 -28.53 11.81
C ILE A 568 2.10 -28.34 12.12
N PHE A 569 2.68 -27.27 11.61
CA PHE A 569 4.03 -26.84 11.98
C PHE A 569 3.93 -25.76 13.04
N THR A 570 4.56 -25.97 14.19
CA THR A 570 4.72 -24.95 15.23
C THR A 570 6.14 -24.43 15.23
N ALA A 571 6.32 -23.13 15.42
CA ALA A 571 7.63 -22.50 15.51
C ALA A 571 7.66 -21.47 16.64
N ALA A 572 8.85 -21.20 17.18
CA ALA A 572 9.08 -20.23 18.26
C ALA A 572 8.26 -20.52 19.53
N ILE A 573 8.24 -21.77 19.99
CA ILE A 573 7.65 -22.13 21.30
C ILE A 573 8.43 -21.45 22.44
N HIS A 574 9.76 -21.33 22.33
CA HIS A 574 10.57 -20.52 23.24
C HIS A 574 10.70 -19.05 22.78
N GLY A 575 9.98 -18.58 21.77
CA GLY A 575 10.08 -17.18 21.33
C GLY A 575 11.35 -16.81 20.54
N ASN A 576 12.56 -16.98 21.07
CA ASN A 576 13.82 -16.59 20.41
C ASN A 576 14.27 -17.52 19.25
N GLU A 577 13.46 -18.51 18.89
CA GLU A 577 13.71 -19.51 17.84
C GLU A 577 13.12 -19.09 16.49
N LYS A 578 13.72 -18.07 15.89
CA LYS A 578 13.17 -17.40 14.69
C LYS A 578 13.23 -18.23 13.41
N SER A 579 14.12 -19.23 13.30
CA SER A 579 14.39 -19.87 12.02
C SER A 579 13.21 -20.65 11.46
N GLY A 580 12.42 -21.30 12.32
CA GLY A 580 11.21 -22.02 11.93
C GLY A 580 10.12 -21.09 11.38
N VAL A 581 9.99 -19.88 11.96
CA VAL A 581 9.03 -18.87 11.50
C VAL A 581 9.38 -18.39 10.09
N VAL A 582 10.67 -18.09 9.85
CA VAL A 582 11.19 -17.68 8.54
C VAL A 582 11.02 -18.81 7.50
N ALA A 583 11.32 -20.05 7.87
CA ALA A 583 11.17 -21.20 6.98
C ALA A 583 9.71 -21.43 6.56
N LEU A 584 8.75 -21.29 7.49
CA LEU A 584 7.32 -21.42 7.18
C LEU A 584 6.82 -20.29 6.27
N ASN A 585 7.25 -19.05 6.49
CA ASN A 585 6.93 -17.93 5.60
C ASN A 585 7.40 -18.18 4.16
N ARG A 586 8.66 -18.66 4.01
CA ARG A 586 9.21 -19.04 2.70
C ARG A 586 8.41 -20.15 2.05
N PHE A 587 8.07 -21.19 2.81
CA PHE A 587 7.24 -22.30 2.32
C PHE A 587 5.87 -21.82 1.80
N PHE A 588 5.10 -21.07 2.61
CA PHE A 588 3.76 -20.60 2.19
C PHE A 588 3.83 -19.61 1.02
N LYS A 589 4.91 -18.84 0.91
CA LYS A 589 5.17 -17.98 -0.24
C LYS A 589 5.48 -18.80 -1.50
N ASP A 590 6.33 -19.81 -1.39
CA ASP A 590 6.73 -20.66 -2.51
C ASP A 590 5.54 -21.43 -3.07
N ILE A 591 4.70 -22.05 -2.23
CA ILE A 591 3.53 -22.80 -2.72
C ILE A 591 2.52 -21.89 -3.44
N LYS A 592 2.39 -20.63 -3.02
CA LYS A 592 1.51 -19.65 -3.66
C LYS A 592 2.09 -19.11 -4.97
N MET A 593 3.40 -18.87 -5.00
CA MET A 593 4.10 -18.38 -6.19
C MET A 593 4.18 -19.44 -7.29
N LEU A 594 4.36 -20.70 -6.89
CA LEU A 594 4.46 -21.85 -7.80
C LEU A 594 3.10 -22.51 -8.10
N ASP A 595 2.01 -21.99 -7.54
CA ASP A 595 0.64 -22.53 -7.64
C ASP A 595 0.56 -24.05 -7.39
N LEU A 596 1.25 -24.51 -6.34
CA LEU A 596 1.38 -25.93 -6.03
C LEU A 596 0.12 -26.49 -5.37
N LYS A 597 -0.37 -27.60 -5.91
CA LYS A 597 -1.46 -28.37 -5.29
C LYS A 597 -0.93 -29.26 -4.18
N ILE A 598 -1.43 -29.04 -2.96
CA ILE A 598 -1.12 -29.86 -1.78
C ILE A 598 -2.33 -30.75 -1.44
N GLU A 599 -2.05 -32.03 -1.16
CA GLU A 599 -3.02 -33.04 -0.75
C GLU A 599 -3.19 -33.10 0.78
N GLY A 600 -4.03 -32.22 1.33
CA GLY A 600 -4.31 -32.13 2.76
C GLY A 600 -4.40 -30.70 3.27
N THR A 601 -4.48 -30.57 4.59
CA THR A 601 -4.41 -29.30 5.30
C THR A 601 -3.01 -29.09 5.88
N VAL A 602 -2.36 -27.97 5.55
CA VAL A 602 -1.05 -27.58 6.08
C VAL A 602 -1.20 -26.26 6.81
N ILE A 603 -0.87 -26.22 8.10
CA ILE A 603 -1.02 -25.04 8.95
C ILE A 603 0.33 -24.70 9.57
N GLY A 604 0.80 -23.45 9.42
CA GLY A 604 1.95 -22.92 10.14
C GLY A 604 1.51 -22.02 11.28
N ILE A 605 2.00 -22.26 12.49
CA ILE A 605 1.56 -21.57 13.71
C ILE A 605 2.77 -21.07 14.51
N ILE A 606 2.65 -19.86 15.07
CA ILE A 606 3.61 -19.30 16.02
C ILE A 606 3.21 -19.68 17.46
N GLY A 607 4.20 -20.16 18.21
CA GLY A 607 4.12 -20.56 19.60
C GLY A 607 3.92 -19.39 20.56
N ASN A 608 5.02 -18.77 20.98
CA ASN A 608 5.04 -17.67 21.95
C ASN A 608 5.31 -16.34 21.24
N ILE A 609 4.25 -15.62 20.88
CA ILE A 609 4.34 -14.36 20.11
C ILE A 609 4.98 -13.26 20.97
N ASN A 610 4.63 -13.18 22.24
CA ASN A 610 5.14 -12.15 23.15
C ASN A 610 6.65 -12.29 23.38
N ALA A 611 7.17 -13.50 23.56
CA ALA A 611 8.61 -13.73 23.69
C ALA A 611 9.33 -13.56 22.34
N LEU A 612 8.71 -13.98 21.23
CA LEU A 612 9.25 -13.81 19.87
C LEU A 612 9.45 -12.34 19.49
N THR A 613 8.47 -11.48 19.79
CA THR A 613 8.54 -10.03 19.52
C THR A 613 9.66 -9.36 20.30
N LYS A 614 9.94 -9.80 21.53
CA LYS A 614 11.05 -9.32 22.36
C LYS A 614 12.38 -10.01 22.09
N ASN A 615 12.40 -11.05 21.24
CA ASN A 615 13.57 -11.88 20.96
C ASN A 615 14.22 -12.49 22.22
N VAL A 616 13.39 -12.97 23.15
CA VAL A 616 13.82 -13.62 24.42
C VAL A 616 13.26 -15.04 24.49
N ARG A 617 13.86 -15.91 25.31
CA ARG A 617 13.43 -17.31 25.51
C ARG A 617 12.04 -17.41 26.17
N PHE A 618 11.76 -16.47 27.07
CA PHE A 618 10.47 -16.24 27.72
C PHE A 618 10.53 -14.91 28.46
N ILE A 619 9.37 -14.41 28.89
CA ILE A 619 9.20 -13.18 29.67
C ILE A 619 9.08 -13.54 31.15
N ASP A 620 8.09 -14.36 31.53
CA ASP A 620 7.81 -14.71 32.93
C ASP A 620 8.23 -16.16 33.26
N VAL A 621 7.88 -17.13 32.40
CA VAL A 621 8.19 -18.55 32.61
C VAL A 621 8.38 -19.28 31.28
N ASP A 622 9.25 -20.29 31.21
CA ASP A 622 9.43 -21.09 29.98
C ASP A 622 8.11 -21.80 29.61
N MET A 623 7.47 -21.33 28.52
CA MET A 623 6.21 -21.88 28.02
C MET A 623 6.32 -23.38 27.72
N ASN A 624 7.50 -23.87 27.32
CA ASN A 624 7.76 -25.28 27.03
C ASN A 624 8.04 -26.14 28.29
N ARG A 625 7.66 -25.65 29.48
CA ARG A 625 7.73 -26.38 30.76
C ARG A 625 6.39 -26.39 31.51
N ILE A 626 5.34 -25.74 31.00
CA ILE A 626 4.08 -25.53 31.71
C ILE A 626 2.84 -26.17 31.04
N TRP A 627 2.98 -26.95 29.96
CA TRP A 627 1.86 -27.57 29.23
C TRP A 627 1.07 -28.62 30.02
N GLY A 628 1.69 -29.25 31.01
CA GLY A 628 1.13 -30.35 31.80
C GLY A 628 0.41 -29.96 33.09
N ARG A 629 0.23 -28.66 33.38
CA ARG A 629 -0.45 -28.22 34.61
C ARG A 629 -1.93 -28.63 34.61
N LYS A 630 -2.41 -29.16 35.74
CA LYS A 630 -3.79 -29.65 35.91
C LYS A 630 -4.80 -28.52 36.13
N GLU A 631 -4.38 -27.44 36.78
CA GLU A 631 -5.23 -26.29 37.10
C GLU A 631 -4.83 -25.06 36.28
N GLU A 632 -5.84 -24.31 35.83
CA GLU A 632 -5.63 -23.02 35.17
C GLU A 632 -5.36 -21.93 36.21
N PRO A 633 -4.36 -21.06 35.99
CA PRO A 633 -4.01 -20.02 36.95
C PRO A 633 -5.13 -18.96 37.04
N LYS A 634 -5.52 -18.59 38.27
CA LYS A 634 -6.54 -17.55 38.51
C LYS A 634 -6.18 -16.18 37.90
N LYS A 635 -4.88 -15.88 37.76
CA LYS A 635 -4.34 -14.71 37.08
C LYS A 635 -3.16 -15.14 36.21
N PRO A 636 -3.35 -15.39 34.91
CA PRO A 636 -2.29 -15.91 34.05
C PRO A 636 -1.22 -14.83 33.76
N ASN A 637 0.05 -15.23 33.81
CA ASN A 637 1.19 -14.45 33.34
C ASN A 637 1.26 -14.40 31.80
N SER A 638 2.32 -13.80 31.22
CA SER A 638 2.47 -13.66 29.77
C SER A 638 2.43 -15.00 29.03
N GLU A 639 3.23 -15.98 29.46
CA GLU A 639 3.29 -17.29 28.81
C GLU A 639 2.07 -18.16 29.07
N GLU A 640 1.44 -18.03 30.24
CA GLU A 640 0.19 -18.75 30.54
C GLU A 640 -0.95 -18.27 29.63
N LYS A 641 -1.02 -16.96 29.32
CA LYS A 641 -1.97 -16.42 28.33
C LYS A 641 -1.69 -16.97 26.92
N GLU A 642 -0.43 -16.91 26.48
CA GLU A 642 -0.01 -17.45 25.16
C GLU A 642 -0.36 -18.94 25.04
N LEU A 643 -0.07 -19.71 26.09
CA LEU A 643 -0.38 -21.14 26.16
C LEU A 643 -1.87 -21.41 26.06
N LEU A 644 -2.73 -20.70 26.82
CA LEU A 644 -4.18 -20.91 26.79
C LEU A 644 -4.75 -20.64 25.39
N ILE A 645 -4.29 -19.58 24.72
CA ILE A 645 -4.70 -19.24 23.36
C ILE A 645 -4.27 -20.33 22.37
N LEU A 646 -3.00 -20.72 22.40
CA LEU A 646 -2.46 -21.72 21.48
C LEU A 646 -3.11 -23.10 21.70
N LYS A 647 -3.31 -23.49 22.96
CA LYS A 647 -3.96 -24.74 23.35
C LYS A 647 -5.42 -24.77 22.91
N SER A 648 -6.15 -23.66 23.04
CA SER A 648 -7.52 -23.53 22.53
C SER A 648 -7.58 -23.70 21.01
N LEU A 649 -6.71 -23.00 20.27
CA LEU A 649 -6.63 -23.08 18.81
C LEU A 649 -6.35 -24.52 18.33
N LEU A 650 -5.32 -25.15 18.87
CA LEU A 650 -4.93 -26.51 18.49
C LEU A 650 -6.00 -27.53 18.87
N ASN A 651 -6.62 -27.39 20.04
CA ASN A 651 -7.70 -28.29 20.45
C ASN A 651 -8.91 -28.19 19.53
N ASN A 652 -9.27 -26.98 19.08
CA ASN A 652 -10.34 -26.79 18.10
C ASN A 652 -10.01 -27.44 16.75
N ILE A 653 -8.78 -27.30 16.26
CA ILE A 653 -8.34 -27.98 15.02
C ILE A 653 -8.40 -29.50 15.20
N ILE A 654 -7.92 -30.00 16.34
CA ILE A 654 -7.86 -31.43 16.65
C ILE A 654 -9.26 -32.02 16.88
N SER A 655 -10.23 -31.28 17.41
CA SER A 655 -11.60 -31.77 17.60
C SER A 655 -12.38 -31.90 16.30
N LEU A 656 -12.03 -31.11 15.28
CA LEU A 656 -12.71 -31.11 13.97
C LEU A 656 -12.18 -32.18 13.01
N LYS A 657 -11.12 -32.92 13.37
CA LYS A 657 -10.45 -33.89 12.51
C LYS A 657 -10.11 -35.17 13.29
N ASN A 658 -9.95 -36.29 12.59
CA ASN A 658 -9.51 -37.53 13.23
C ASN A 658 -8.06 -37.40 13.70
N LYS A 659 -7.80 -37.59 15.01
CA LYS A 659 -6.45 -37.49 15.61
C LYS A 659 -5.39 -38.33 14.91
N LYS A 660 -5.75 -39.49 14.35
CA LYS A 660 -4.82 -40.37 13.61
C LYS A 660 -4.31 -39.73 12.31
N ASN A 661 -5.05 -38.76 11.76
CA ASN A 661 -4.73 -38.04 10.53
C ASN A 661 -3.97 -36.73 10.77
N ILE A 662 -3.68 -36.39 12.04
CA ILE A 662 -2.98 -35.17 12.44
C ILE A 662 -1.53 -35.50 12.80
N CYS A 663 -0.61 -34.68 12.31
CA CYS A 663 0.80 -34.70 12.68
C CYS A 663 1.23 -33.29 13.08
N ILE A 664 1.90 -33.15 14.22
CA ILE A 664 2.47 -31.88 14.68
C ILE A 664 3.99 -31.97 14.55
N ILE A 665 4.60 -30.97 13.92
CA ILE A 665 6.05 -30.84 13.81
C ILE A 665 6.45 -29.54 14.51
N ASP A 666 7.25 -29.66 15.56
CA ASP A 666 7.71 -28.55 16.35
C ASP A 666 9.12 -28.13 15.91
N LEU A 667 9.24 -26.97 15.26
CA LEU A 667 10.47 -26.45 14.69
C LEU A 667 11.24 -25.68 15.76
N HIS A 668 12.30 -26.31 16.27
CA HIS A 668 13.12 -25.85 17.38
C HIS A 668 14.53 -25.45 16.96
N ASN A 669 15.19 -24.67 17.83
CA ASN A 669 16.61 -24.38 17.78
C ASN A 669 17.29 -24.77 19.09
N THR A 670 18.53 -25.24 18.98
CA THR A 670 19.35 -25.57 20.15
C THR A 670 20.30 -24.42 20.52
N SER A 671 20.85 -24.46 21.72
CA SER A 671 21.92 -23.55 22.18
C SER A 671 23.32 -23.93 21.68
N SER A 672 23.51 -25.15 21.16
CA SER A 672 24.82 -25.71 20.80
C SER A 672 25.04 -25.75 19.29
N SER A 673 26.29 -25.61 18.86
CA SER A 673 26.72 -26.01 17.51
C SER A 673 26.51 -27.52 17.30
N ASN A 674 26.40 -27.97 16.04
CA ASN A 674 26.04 -29.36 15.66
C ASN A 674 24.63 -29.83 16.08
N GLY A 675 23.66 -28.92 16.14
CA GLY A 675 22.30 -29.18 16.62
C GLY A 675 21.25 -29.53 15.58
N VAL A 676 21.57 -30.33 14.57
CA VAL A 676 20.57 -30.76 13.57
C VAL A 676 20.16 -32.20 13.85
N PHE A 677 18.98 -32.41 14.46
CA PHE A 677 18.47 -33.74 14.80
C PHE A 677 16.95 -33.70 15.04
N THR A 678 16.34 -34.87 15.19
CA THR A 678 14.93 -35.00 15.55
C THR A 678 14.76 -35.71 16.87
N ILE A 679 13.71 -35.37 17.60
CA ILE A 679 13.30 -36.08 18.81
C ILE A 679 11.91 -36.67 18.57
N VAL A 680 11.78 -37.96 18.88
CA VAL A 680 10.57 -38.76 18.63
C VAL A 680 10.19 -39.60 19.85
N ASN A 681 8.92 -40.00 19.92
CA ASN A 681 8.34 -40.74 21.04
C ASN A 681 8.00 -42.19 20.70
N ASN A 682 7.89 -42.53 19.41
CA ASN A 682 7.48 -43.87 18.98
C ASN A 682 8.06 -44.24 17.59
N LYS A 683 7.93 -45.53 17.23
CA LYS A 683 8.44 -46.06 15.96
C LYS A 683 7.86 -45.38 14.71
N LYS A 684 6.59 -44.93 14.74
CA LYS A 684 5.96 -44.26 13.58
C LYS A 684 6.56 -42.87 13.36
N GLU A 685 6.78 -42.12 14.43
CA GLU A 685 7.48 -40.83 14.41
C GLU A 685 8.92 -41.00 13.94
N ALA A 686 9.64 -42.02 14.45
CA ALA A 686 11.01 -42.35 14.01
C ALA A 686 11.08 -42.66 12.50
N GLN A 687 10.11 -43.43 11.99
CA GLN A 687 10.04 -43.75 10.56
C GLN A 687 9.81 -42.50 9.71
N LEU A 688 8.99 -41.55 10.17
CA LEU A 688 8.78 -40.28 9.48
C LEU A 688 10.06 -39.41 9.51
N ALA A 689 10.67 -39.27 10.69
CA ALA A 689 11.89 -38.50 10.90
C ALA A 689 13.08 -39.02 10.07
N SER A 690 13.15 -40.34 9.84
CA SER A 690 14.22 -40.96 9.03
C SER A 690 14.33 -40.40 7.61
N SER A 691 13.25 -39.83 7.06
CA SER A 691 13.23 -39.18 5.74
C SER A 691 14.16 -37.96 5.65
N LEU A 692 14.47 -37.32 6.79
CA LEU A 692 15.37 -36.17 6.86
C LEU A 692 16.85 -36.56 6.79
N LYS A 693 17.18 -37.85 6.96
CA LYS A 693 18.54 -38.40 6.97
C LYS A 693 19.48 -37.76 8.01
N ILE A 694 18.93 -37.26 9.11
CA ILE A 694 19.64 -36.71 10.28
C ILE A 694 19.47 -37.62 11.50
N PRO A 695 20.18 -37.39 12.62
CA PRO A 695 20.05 -38.19 13.84
C PRO A 695 18.62 -38.18 14.39
N VAL A 696 18.18 -39.32 14.91
CA VAL A 696 16.86 -39.50 15.53
C VAL A 696 17.04 -39.92 16.98
N ILE A 697 16.53 -39.12 17.91
CA ILE A 697 16.66 -39.34 19.35
C ILE A 697 15.32 -39.84 19.89
N ASN A 698 15.33 -41.05 20.43
CA ASN A 698 14.15 -41.71 20.97
C ASN A 698 14.01 -41.47 22.48
N ASN A 699 12.76 -41.38 22.94
CA ASN A 699 12.37 -41.39 24.35
C ASN A 699 12.87 -40.22 25.21
N LEU A 700 13.37 -39.13 24.61
CA LEU A 700 13.79 -37.95 25.35
C LEU A 700 12.61 -37.16 25.94
N LEU A 701 11.53 -36.98 25.16
CA LEU A 701 10.36 -36.18 25.57
C LEU A 701 9.57 -36.77 26.75
N GLN A 702 9.61 -38.09 26.95
CA GLN A 702 9.01 -38.73 28.13
C GLN A 702 9.73 -38.33 29.44
N LYS A 703 11.02 -37.96 29.33
CA LYS A 703 11.85 -37.54 30.46
C LYS A 703 11.78 -36.03 30.72
N VAL A 704 11.28 -35.24 29.76
CA VAL A 704 11.11 -33.77 29.87
C VAL A 704 9.65 -33.43 30.14
N LYS A 705 9.29 -33.30 31.43
CA LYS A 705 7.91 -32.99 31.85
C LYS A 705 7.50 -31.56 31.43
N GLY A 706 6.23 -31.39 31.07
CA GLY A 706 5.63 -30.08 30.82
C GLY A 706 5.92 -29.46 29.45
N SER A 707 6.55 -30.19 28.53
CA SER A 707 6.79 -29.73 27.16
C SER A 707 5.57 -29.85 26.25
N PHE A 708 5.54 -29.01 25.21
CA PHE A 708 4.51 -29.00 24.17
C PHE A 708 4.37 -30.36 23.49
N ALA A 709 5.50 -30.91 23.03
CA ALA A 709 5.51 -32.17 22.31
C ALA A 709 5.07 -33.36 23.18
N ALA A 710 5.50 -33.40 24.46
CA ALA A 710 5.05 -34.43 25.39
C ALA A 710 3.54 -34.34 25.68
N TYR A 711 2.99 -33.12 25.76
CA TYR A 711 1.56 -32.91 25.98
C TYR A 711 0.72 -33.49 24.84
N TYR A 712 1.01 -33.16 23.58
CA TYR A 712 0.25 -33.69 22.44
C TYR A 712 0.49 -35.17 22.17
N HIS A 713 1.69 -35.67 22.46
CA HIS A 713 1.95 -37.11 22.47
C HIS A 713 1.01 -37.85 23.46
N SER A 714 0.87 -37.34 24.70
CA SER A 714 -0.05 -37.93 25.69
C SER A 714 -1.53 -37.92 25.25
N LYS A 715 -1.89 -37.02 24.33
CA LYS A 715 -3.22 -36.92 23.70
C LYS A 715 -3.39 -37.81 22.46
N LYS A 716 -2.42 -38.69 22.19
CA LYS A 716 -2.37 -39.61 21.04
C LYS A 716 -2.29 -38.89 19.68
N VAL A 717 -1.62 -37.74 19.63
CA VAL A 717 -1.30 -37.01 18.38
C VAL A 717 0.18 -37.19 18.07
N ASN A 718 0.50 -37.59 16.83
CA ASN A 718 1.90 -37.79 16.41
C ASN A 718 2.64 -36.46 16.46
N THR A 719 3.73 -36.39 17.22
CA THR A 719 4.49 -35.15 17.42
C THR A 719 5.98 -35.38 17.29
N ILE A 720 6.64 -34.61 16.42
CA ILE A 720 8.10 -34.66 16.22
C ILE A 720 8.67 -33.30 16.55
N VAL A 721 9.73 -33.26 17.37
CA VAL A 721 10.54 -32.06 17.54
C VAL A 721 11.67 -32.11 16.53
N PHE A 722 11.83 -31.06 15.74
CA PHE A 722 12.90 -30.92 14.76
C PHE A 722 13.81 -29.76 15.14
N GLU A 723 15.01 -30.10 15.61
CA GLU A 723 16.08 -29.17 15.91
C GLU A 723 16.81 -28.82 14.62
N GLY A 724 16.65 -27.57 14.17
CA GLY A 724 17.15 -27.10 12.88
C GLY A 724 18.61 -26.62 12.92
N GLY A 725 19.18 -26.44 14.11
CA GLY A 725 20.51 -25.87 14.32
C GLY A 725 20.54 -24.86 15.47
N ALA A 726 21.69 -24.21 15.66
CA ALA A 726 21.91 -23.27 16.76
C ALA A 726 21.05 -21.99 16.61
N ILE A 727 20.64 -21.39 17.73
CA ILE A 727 19.96 -20.09 17.74
C ILE A 727 20.84 -19.05 17.04
N GLY A 728 20.26 -18.36 16.05
CA GLY A 728 20.95 -17.32 15.28
C GLY A 728 21.76 -17.83 14.08
N ASP A 729 21.88 -19.15 13.88
CA ASP A 729 22.58 -19.73 12.72
C ASP A 729 21.76 -19.56 11.43
N PRO A 730 22.29 -18.86 10.41
CA PRO A 730 21.72 -18.79 9.07
C PRO A 730 21.29 -20.14 8.47
N ALA A 731 22.05 -21.20 8.70
CA ALA A 731 21.80 -22.51 8.13
C ALA A 731 20.53 -23.17 8.73
N ALA A 732 20.14 -22.78 9.96
CA ALA A 732 18.97 -23.34 10.61
C ALA A 732 17.66 -23.07 9.87
N VAL A 733 17.55 -21.90 9.22
CA VAL A 733 16.39 -21.58 8.36
C VAL A 733 16.29 -22.56 7.20
N ASN A 734 17.41 -22.84 6.53
CA ASN A 734 17.46 -23.74 5.39
C ASN A 734 17.17 -25.18 5.81
N ASN A 735 17.65 -25.60 6.98
CA ASN A 735 17.38 -26.93 7.54
C ASN A 735 15.88 -27.10 7.88
N HIS A 736 15.26 -26.10 8.51
CA HIS A 736 13.81 -26.10 8.77
C HIS A 736 13.00 -26.15 7.47
N GLU A 737 13.40 -25.39 6.44
CA GLU A 737 12.77 -25.43 5.12
C GLU A 737 12.85 -26.83 4.50
N VAL A 738 14.03 -27.46 4.52
CA VAL A 738 14.20 -28.86 4.08
C VAL A 738 13.29 -29.80 4.85
N GLY A 739 13.20 -29.64 6.17
CA GLY A 739 12.33 -30.47 7.02
C GLY A 739 10.87 -30.39 6.63
N ILE A 740 10.35 -29.18 6.42
CA ILE A 740 8.96 -28.95 6.00
C ILE A 740 8.68 -29.68 4.69
N TRP A 741 9.49 -29.45 3.65
CA TRP A 741 9.30 -30.06 2.33
C TRP A 741 9.43 -31.59 2.38
N LYS A 742 10.46 -32.13 3.05
CA LYS A 742 10.69 -33.59 3.09
C LYS A 742 9.67 -34.35 3.92
N ILE A 743 9.15 -33.77 5.00
CA ILE A 743 8.06 -34.38 5.77
C ILE A 743 6.76 -34.39 4.96
N LEU A 744 6.44 -33.30 4.25
CA LEU A 744 5.27 -33.23 3.37
C LEU A 744 5.35 -34.25 2.23
N GLU A 745 6.52 -34.37 1.59
CA GLU A 745 6.80 -35.39 0.58
C GLU A 745 6.58 -36.80 1.13
N LYS A 746 7.19 -37.12 2.28
CA LYS A 746 7.08 -38.46 2.88
C LYS A 746 5.65 -38.82 3.29
N LYS A 747 4.84 -37.83 3.66
CA LYS A 747 3.41 -38.00 4.01
C LYS A 747 2.47 -37.99 2.80
N GLY A 748 3.02 -37.75 1.60
CA GLY A 748 2.26 -37.68 0.35
C GLY A 748 1.34 -36.46 0.26
N PHE A 749 1.74 -35.33 0.87
CA PHE A 749 1.08 -34.04 0.68
C PHE A 749 1.52 -33.38 -0.63
N ILE A 750 2.74 -33.66 -1.07
CA ILE A 750 3.37 -33.12 -2.28
C ILE A 750 4.17 -34.21 -2.99
N LYS A 751 4.33 -34.09 -4.29
CA LYS A 751 5.17 -34.98 -5.10
C LYS A 751 6.62 -34.51 -5.09
N SER A 752 7.55 -35.44 -5.29
CA SER A 752 8.99 -35.16 -5.36
C SER A 752 9.34 -34.14 -6.45
N GLU A 753 8.66 -34.19 -7.60
CA GLU A 753 8.88 -33.25 -8.71
C GLU A 753 8.48 -31.80 -8.37
N SER A 754 7.63 -31.61 -7.36
CA SER A 754 7.13 -30.29 -6.94
C SER A 754 8.06 -29.58 -5.95
N ILE A 755 9.14 -30.24 -5.51
CA ILE A 755 10.08 -29.67 -4.55
C ILE A 755 11.06 -28.75 -5.28
N PRO A 756 11.17 -27.46 -4.88
CA PRO A 756 12.09 -26.53 -5.53
C PRO A 756 13.56 -27.01 -5.46
N GLU A 757 14.33 -26.78 -6.52
CA GLU A 757 15.72 -27.27 -6.63
C GLU A 757 16.61 -26.81 -5.45
N LYS A 758 16.42 -25.56 -4.98
CA LYS A 758 17.10 -25.01 -3.79
C LYS A 758 16.97 -25.91 -2.56
N ILE A 759 15.83 -26.57 -2.40
CA ILE A 759 15.54 -27.46 -1.26
C ILE A 759 16.32 -28.75 -1.39
N SER A 760 16.38 -29.32 -2.60
CA SER A 760 17.18 -30.52 -2.87
C SER A 760 18.67 -30.28 -2.62
N GLN A 761 19.19 -29.12 -3.03
CA GLN A 761 20.58 -28.73 -2.75
C GLN A 761 20.84 -28.56 -1.25
N ASN A 762 19.94 -27.89 -0.52
CA ASN A 762 20.07 -27.73 0.93
C ASN A 762 19.91 -29.07 1.69
N ALA A 763 19.07 -29.98 1.21
CA ALA A 763 18.91 -31.31 1.79
C ALA A 763 20.22 -32.14 1.70
N ASN A 764 20.95 -32.01 0.60
CA ASN A 764 22.26 -32.65 0.45
C ASN A 764 23.28 -32.08 1.46
N LYS A 765 23.33 -30.76 1.62
CA LYS A 765 24.20 -30.10 2.60
C LYS A 765 23.86 -30.55 4.04
N MET A 766 22.58 -30.56 4.39
CA MET A 766 22.10 -31.00 5.70
C MET A 766 22.45 -32.48 5.96
N SER A 767 22.24 -33.36 4.98
CA SER A 767 22.57 -34.78 5.10
C SER A 767 24.08 -35.03 5.16
N GLN A 768 24.90 -34.23 4.47
CA GLN A 768 26.35 -34.32 4.52
C GLN A 768 26.88 -33.87 5.88
N PHE A 769 26.34 -32.79 6.43
CA PHE A 769 26.64 -32.31 7.78
C PHE A 769 26.34 -33.38 8.84
N ALA A 770 25.18 -34.02 8.73
CA ALA A 770 24.76 -35.07 9.65
C ALA A 770 25.43 -36.43 9.41
N LYS A 771 26.21 -36.62 8.34
CA LYS A 771 26.70 -37.95 7.91
C LYS A 771 27.47 -38.71 9.00
N LYS A 772 28.30 -38.00 9.79
CA LYS A 772 29.14 -38.59 10.85
C LYS A 772 28.37 -38.93 12.12
N ILE A 773 27.22 -38.30 12.32
CA ILE A 773 26.40 -38.41 13.54
C ILE A 773 25.07 -39.12 13.28
N LYS A 774 24.82 -39.55 12.04
CA LYS A 774 23.59 -40.21 11.64
C LYS A 774 23.40 -41.51 12.43
N GLY A 775 22.19 -41.71 12.91
CA GLY A 775 21.86 -42.87 13.74
C GLY A 775 20.54 -42.70 14.46
N ASN A 776 20.04 -43.81 15.01
CA ASN A 776 19.02 -43.79 16.04
C ASN A 776 19.74 -43.82 17.39
N TYR A 777 19.34 -42.95 18.30
CA TYR A 777 19.91 -42.86 19.63
C TYR A 777 18.81 -42.97 20.68
N ALA A 778 19.19 -43.39 21.88
CA ALA A 778 18.35 -43.33 23.08
C ALA A 778 19.08 -42.62 24.23
N VAL A 779 18.32 -41.93 25.07
CA VAL A 779 18.85 -41.21 26.24
C VAL A 779 19.22 -42.18 27.35
N LYS A 780 20.52 -42.29 27.65
CA LYS A 780 21.06 -43.05 28.79
C LYS A 780 21.01 -42.27 30.08
N TYR A 781 21.47 -41.03 30.07
CA TYR A 781 21.63 -40.21 31.28
C TYR A 781 21.18 -38.77 31.06
N ILE A 782 20.70 -38.14 32.14
CA ILE A 782 20.33 -36.72 32.21
C ILE A 782 21.02 -36.13 33.43
N HIS A 783 21.90 -35.16 33.20
CA HIS A 783 22.46 -34.37 34.29
C HIS A 783 21.50 -33.23 34.62
N LYS A 784 20.98 -33.19 35.84
CA LYS A 784 20.12 -32.11 36.32
C LYS A 784 20.95 -31.11 37.12
N ILE A 785 20.60 -29.84 36.97
CA ILE A 785 21.26 -28.76 37.68
C ILE A 785 20.21 -27.88 38.37
N LYS A 786 20.64 -27.20 39.42
CA LYS A 786 19.91 -26.13 40.10
C LYS A 786 20.63 -24.81 39.88
N GLN A 787 19.90 -23.71 40.05
CA GLN A 787 20.46 -22.36 39.86
C GLN A 787 21.59 -22.05 40.85
N GLU A 788 21.55 -22.65 42.04
CA GLU A 788 22.59 -22.58 43.07
C GLU A 788 23.86 -23.38 42.76
N ASP A 789 23.84 -24.28 41.76
CA ASP A 789 25.00 -25.13 41.44
C ASP A 789 26.12 -24.36 40.72
N GLU A 790 25.85 -23.17 40.17
CA GLU A 790 26.76 -22.41 39.26
C GLU A 790 27.41 -23.29 38.18
N PHE A 791 26.64 -24.22 37.63
CA PHE A 791 27.13 -25.18 36.64
C PHE A 791 27.65 -24.48 35.38
N LEU A 792 28.89 -24.81 35.01
CA LEU A 792 29.59 -24.31 33.84
C LEU A 792 30.11 -25.48 32.99
N MET A 793 29.55 -25.59 31.79
CA MET A 793 29.98 -26.56 30.79
C MET A 793 31.37 -26.20 30.25
N ASN A 794 32.20 -27.21 29.98
CA ASN A 794 33.48 -26.96 29.30
C ASN A 794 33.23 -26.32 27.91
N PRO A 795 33.88 -25.19 27.57
CA PRO A 795 33.50 -24.31 26.46
C PRO A 795 33.58 -24.94 25.05
N ASN A 796 34.14 -26.14 24.91
CA ASN A 796 34.33 -26.84 23.63
C ASN A 796 33.46 -28.09 23.45
N MET A 797 32.54 -28.38 24.38
CA MET A 797 31.76 -29.62 24.37
C MET A 797 30.61 -29.59 23.36
N LEU A 798 30.64 -30.39 22.29
CA LEU A 798 29.67 -30.30 21.18
C LEU A 798 28.54 -31.33 21.27
N ASN A 799 27.39 -31.02 20.64
CA ASN A 799 26.38 -32.04 20.35
C ASN A 799 26.98 -33.21 19.56
N PHE A 800 26.62 -34.43 19.95
CA PHE A 800 27.12 -35.71 19.44
C PHE A 800 28.65 -35.89 19.58
N GLN A 801 29.29 -35.18 20.51
CA GLN A 801 30.67 -35.50 20.88
C GLN A 801 30.71 -36.82 21.64
N LYS A 802 31.57 -37.74 21.21
CA LYS A 802 31.80 -39.00 21.93
C LYS A 802 32.56 -38.71 23.21
N ILE A 803 32.03 -39.19 24.34
CA ILE A 803 32.61 -39.03 25.67
C ILE A 803 32.81 -40.40 26.32
N LYS A 804 33.82 -40.50 27.18
CA LYS A 804 34.09 -41.69 28.00
C LYS A 804 33.58 -41.50 29.42
N GLU A 805 33.29 -42.60 30.09
CA GLU A 805 33.06 -42.61 31.54
C GLU A 805 34.28 -42.03 32.28
N GLY A 806 34.04 -41.18 33.28
CA GLY A 806 35.07 -40.45 34.02
C GLY A 806 35.63 -39.22 33.31
N GLU A 807 35.27 -38.97 32.04
CA GLU A 807 35.72 -37.77 31.31
C GLU A 807 35.12 -36.51 31.92
N THR A 808 35.93 -35.46 32.08
CA THR A 808 35.48 -34.19 32.67
C THR A 808 34.61 -33.40 31.68
N ILE A 809 33.35 -33.17 32.04
CA ILE A 809 32.34 -32.51 31.20
C ILE A 809 32.19 -31.03 31.55
N GLY A 810 32.32 -30.67 32.82
CA GLY A 810 32.20 -29.30 33.30
C GLY A 810 32.57 -29.17 34.77
N HIS A 811 32.18 -28.05 35.38
CA HIS A 811 32.38 -27.77 36.79
C HIS A 811 31.13 -27.14 37.40
N ASP A 812 30.94 -27.33 38.71
CA ASP A 812 29.93 -26.68 39.52
C ASP A 812 30.57 -26.23 40.84
N ILE A 813 29.82 -25.60 41.76
CA ILE A 813 30.35 -25.16 43.06
C ILE A 813 30.92 -26.30 43.94
N ARG A 814 30.59 -27.57 43.63
CA ARG A 814 31.07 -28.76 44.34
C ARG A 814 32.29 -29.39 43.67
N GLY A 815 32.75 -28.84 42.54
CA GLY A 815 33.97 -29.23 41.86
C GLY A 815 33.75 -29.76 40.45
N VAL A 816 34.56 -30.74 40.06
CA VAL A 816 34.60 -31.27 38.68
C VAL A 816 33.42 -32.22 38.44
N ILE A 817 32.67 -31.99 37.36
CA ILE A 817 31.60 -32.88 36.89
C ILE A 817 32.15 -33.83 35.84
N GLN A 818 32.17 -35.11 36.16
CA GLN A 818 32.60 -36.18 35.26
C GLN A 818 31.40 -36.92 34.63
N SER A 819 31.61 -37.46 33.44
CA SER A 819 30.60 -38.26 32.75
C SER A 819 30.37 -39.59 33.48
N PRO A 820 29.15 -39.93 33.91
CA PRO A 820 28.88 -41.20 34.58
C PRO A 820 28.86 -42.41 33.64
N ASN A 821 28.82 -42.20 32.31
CA ASN A 821 28.79 -43.27 31.32
C ASN A 821 29.52 -42.85 30.04
N SER A 822 30.01 -43.84 29.29
CA SER A 822 30.44 -43.63 27.91
C SER A 822 29.22 -43.46 26.98
N GLY A 823 29.33 -42.56 26.00
CA GLY A 823 28.25 -42.29 25.04
C GLY A 823 28.51 -41.05 24.20
N TYR A 824 27.44 -40.38 23.81
CA TYR A 824 27.47 -39.13 23.05
C TYR A 824 26.80 -38.02 23.85
N LEU A 825 27.43 -36.86 23.92
CA LEU A 825 26.89 -35.68 24.58
C LEU A 825 25.75 -35.07 23.75
N LEU A 826 24.69 -34.60 24.40
CA LEU A 826 23.56 -33.93 23.76
C LEU A 826 23.08 -32.76 24.60
N MET A 827 22.73 -31.67 23.91
CA MET A 827 22.26 -30.39 24.45
C MET A 827 23.09 -29.90 25.64
N PRO A 828 24.40 -29.68 25.47
CA PRO A 828 25.21 -29.05 26.49
C PRO A 828 24.64 -27.66 26.82
N LEU A 829 24.40 -27.41 28.11
CA LEU A 829 23.84 -26.16 28.58
C LEU A 829 24.92 -25.07 28.52
N TYR A 830 24.66 -24.07 27.68
CA TYR A 830 25.48 -22.86 27.53
C TYR A 830 24.82 -21.61 28.11
N GLN A 831 23.67 -21.76 28.76
CA GLN A 831 22.82 -20.67 29.22
C GLN A 831 22.36 -20.93 30.66
N ASN A 832 22.35 -19.90 31.51
CA ASN A 832 22.04 -20.03 32.95
C ASN A 832 20.52 -20.18 33.25
N GLN A 833 19.70 -20.55 32.28
CA GLN A 833 18.23 -20.49 32.37
C GLN A 833 17.53 -21.87 32.29
N GLY A 834 18.27 -22.97 32.49
CA GLY A 834 17.75 -24.34 32.38
C GLY A 834 17.88 -25.17 33.67
N THR A 835 17.11 -26.26 33.75
CA THR A 835 17.17 -27.26 34.84
C THR A 835 17.94 -28.52 34.45
N GLU A 836 18.36 -28.61 33.20
CA GLU A 836 19.12 -29.73 32.64
C GLU A 836 20.48 -29.21 32.15
N GLY A 837 21.58 -29.82 32.62
CA GLY A 837 22.94 -29.45 32.24
C GLY A 837 23.40 -30.10 30.93
N PHE A 838 23.18 -31.41 30.78
CA PHE A 838 23.45 -32.14 29.54
C PHE A 838 22.77 -33.51 29.54
N TYR A 839 22.75 -34.15 28.38
CA TYR A 839 22.27 -35.51 28.18
C TYR A 839 23.40 -36.39 27.65
N ILE A 840 23.37 -37.68 28.02
CA ILE A 840 24.18 -38.71 27.38
C ILE A 840 23.24 -39.62 26.60
N ILE A 841 23.50 -39.76 25.31
CA ILE A 841 22.77 -40.64 24.41
C ILE A 841 23.69 -41.73 23.87
N ASP A 842 23.11 -42.85 23.45
CA ASP A 842 23.86 -43.91 22.78
C ASP A 842 23.07 -44.51 21.62
N TYR A 843 23.79 -45.14 20.69
CA TYR A 843 23.20 -45.79 19.52
C TYR A 843 22.25 -46.92 19.93
N ILE A 844 21.15 -47.05 19.18
CA ILE A 844 20.17 -48.15 19.32
C ILE A 844 19.87 -48.85 18.01
#